data_AF-A0A940KWP4-F1
#
_entry.id   AF-A0A940KWP4-F1
#
_cell.length_a   1.000
_cell.length_b   1.000
_cell.length_c   1.000
_cell.angle_alpha   90.00
_cell.angle_beta   90.00
_cell.angle_gamma   90.00
#
_symmetry.space_group_name_H-M   'P 1'
#
loop_
_entity.id
_entity.type
_entity.pdbx_description
1 polymer ?
#
loop_
_entity_poly.entity_id
_entity_poly.type
_entity_poly.pdbx_seq_one_letter_code
_entity_poly.pdbx_strand_id
1 'polypeptide(L)'
;MKSGSASRVARELGKSLLVVPIALALGTFASSAEAADFAGVDALQASHAPASRLPSGYRATVQANLGIPEFLKAGRSVPNQAGSMLLVSDPAPIARTYLKSLAEVYRISAAEIDALDVFDSQRLRNGAAIVRFENRVDGVAVFRDGFNVLIRADGSLDTVSGYASGANGDAAMRRFARSAEQSIASALRQDFNFVSSSAATAFTLSGEAGDYASYATSLTGANGETLLQDARVKPVYFRTADGLTAAHYVELNVGSTDGERYYSYVISAQDGSILFRNNLTADLSPFSYRVWADTTAPFVPYAGPQGRNGTPHPTGQPDGYQAPFTQPNLVTLVNAITDPASVAVNDPWLADAATETVGNNVNAYANLTGGDALNAPGDYRADVTSARTFDRVYDTTKDPQVDSDQIKASVTQLFYMNNFLHDWYYDAGFDEPARNAQTSNYGRGGNQNDEIQAQAQDVSGTDNANMGTPSDGGKPRMRMFVFNGAGGARITYSDGLSGEVEPGTGAFGPTNFDLTNTIVRPAPLDACAALTNTAEVAGKIVLVDRGGCDFNAKAKTAETAGAAAVIIANVATSNNPGDAPGMAASTPPIPVTIGTLSLNLADGNALRTAVGAGTVTAHMERASGIRRDGTIDDGIIAHEWGHYISNRLVGNANGLSTNQAGGMGEGFGDFHAMLLLVRAEDAASAATPDFTGVYANGAYTASTFVTLPGQINNGYYEGIRRYPYSIDMSKNPLTYRHIVDGVALPTTPPPAFGASGGSNSEVHATGEVWASMLWECYASLLRDSDRLSFLEAQDRMKRYLVAGYKLMPNAPTFITARDAILSAIQSQSEEDYALCGAGFAKRGLGAGAVAGSPNDNSGAVESFVGFDDTIFANGFDAD
;
A
#
# COMPACT_ATOMS: atom_id res chain seq x y z
N MET A 1 -30.49 -37.50 -36.88
CA MET A 1 -30.78 -38.88 -36.44
C MET A 1 -29.72 -39.32 -35.46
N LYS A 2 -30.15 -40.16 -34.52
CA LYS A 2 -29.52 -40.67 -33.28
C LYS A 2 -28.04 -41.09 -33.31
N SER A 3 -27.45 -41.00 -32.10
CA SER A 3 -26.48 -41.91 -31.43
C SER A 3 -25.13 -42.20 -32.10
N GLY A 4 -23.99 -42.32 -31.42
CA GLY A 4 -23.68 -42.38 -29.99
C GLY A 4 -22.54 -43.38 -29.75
N SER A 5 -21.60 -43.02 -28.86
CA SER A 5 -20.63 -43.88 -28.14
C SER A 5 -19.58 -44.63 -29.00
N ALA A 6 -18.37 -45.02 -28.58
CA ALA A 6 -17.68 -45.01 -27.30
C ALA A 6 -16.16 -45.16 -27.56
N SER A 7 -15.39 -44.82 -26.53
CA SER A 7 -13.92 -44.87 -26.34
C SER A 7 -13.17 -46.17 -26.69
N ARG A 8 -11.88 -46.03 -27.06
CA ARG A 8 -10.68 -46.82 -26.62
C ARG A 8 -9.42 -46.19 -27.26
N VAL A 9 -8.55 -45.51 -26.51
CA VAL A 9 -7.35 -45.98 -25.76
C VAL A 9 -6.17 -46.45 -26.64
N ALA A 10 -5.00 -45.89 -26.29
CA ALA A 10 -3.59 -46.19 -26.67
C ALA A 10 -3.05 -45.38 -27.87
N ARG A 11 -2.18 -44.38 -27.65
CA ARG A 11 -0.70 -44.46 -27.47
C ARG A 11 -0.03 -45.14 -28.68
N GLU A 12 1.02 -44.66 -29.30
CA GLU A 12 1.87 -43.46 -29.19
C GLU A 12 2.88 -43.60 -30.38
N LEU A 13 3.62 -42.53 -30.67
CA LEU A 13 4.92 -42.50 -31.37
C LEU A 13 4.92 -42.55 -32.91
N GLY A 14 5.39 -41.45 -33.49
CA GLY A 14 5.85 -41.37 -34.87
C GLY A 14 6.54 -40.04 -35.15
N LYS A 15 7.86 -39.99 -34.92
CA LYS A 15 8.76 -38.88 -35.25
C LYS A 15 8.80 -38.61 -36.76
N SER A 16 8.75 -37.31 -37.09
CA SER A 16 9.60 -36.55 -38.03
C SER A 16 9.83 -37.05 -39.47
N LEU A 17 9.53 -36.16 -40.44
CA LEU A 17 10.20 -35.82 -41.73
C LEU A 17 9.10 -35.22 -42.65
N LEU A 18 9.25 -34.26 -43.55
CA LEU A 18 10.24 -33.26 -43.99
C LEU A 18 9.53 -32.52 -45.19
N VAL A 19 9.87 -31.25 -45.48
CA VAL A 19 9.71 -30.53 -46.78
C VAL A 19 8.34 -29.84 -47.12
N VAL A 20 8.22 -28.52 -46.82
CA VAL A 20 8.20 -27.32 -47.72
C VAL A 20 7.49 -27.43 -49.12
N PRO A 21 6.81 -26.41 -49.76
CA PRO A 21 6.53 -24.97 -49.47
C PRO A 21 5.12 -24.39 -49.91
N ILE A 22 4.95 -23.05 -49.75
CA ILE A 22 4.06 -22.04 -50.41
C ILE A 22 2.55 -22.09 -50.07
N ALA A 23 2.03 -21.30 -49.12
CA ALA A 23 1.78 -19.84 -49.06
C ALA A 23 0.28 -19.52 -49.25
N LEU A 24 -0.34 -18.97 -48.19
CA LEU A 24 -1.32 -17.90 -48.31
C LEU A 24 -1.25 -17.05 -47.05
N ALA A 25 -0.82 -15.80 -47.21
CA ALA A 25 -0.82 -14.79 -46.18
C ALA A 25 -2.25 -14.37 -45.86
N LEU A 26 -2.58 -14.26 -44.57
CA LEU A 26 -3.62 -13.40 -44.04
C LEU A 26 -3.06 -12.81 -42.74
N GLY A 27 -2.92 -11.49 -42.75
CA GLY A 27 -2.12 -10.71 -41.82
C GLY A 27 -2.61 -10.78 -40.37
N THR A 28 -1.67 -11.00 -39.48
CA THR A 28 -1.77 -10.60 -38.08
C THR A 28 -1.55 -9.08 -38.04
N PHE A 29 -2.57 -8.35 -37.62
CA PHE A 29 -2.38 -7.00 -37.08
C PHE A 29 -1.47 -7.15 -35.86
N ALA A 30 -0.20 -6.76 -36.02
CA ALA A 30 0.72 -6.62 -34.91
C ALA A 30 0.16 -5.54 -33.99
N SER A 31 -0.06 -5.92 -32.74
CA SER A 31 -0.15 -4.99 -31.62
C SER A 31 1.02 -4.01 -31.69
N SER A 32 0.75 -2.73 -31.49
CA SER A 32 1.76 -1.68 -31.30
C SER A 32 2.82 -2.17 -30.30
N ALA A 33 4.07 -2.23 -30.74
CA ALA A 33 5.19 -2.55 -29.88
C ALA A 33 5.33 -1.46 -28.82
N GLU A 34 5.25 -1.84 -27.54
CA GLU A 34 5.53 -0.96 -26.42
C GLU A 34 6.96 -0.43 -26.51
N ALA A 35 7.18 0.82 -26.08
CA ALA A 35 8.52 1.37 -25.92
C ALA A 35 9.23 0.63 -24.78
N ALA A 36 10.09 -0.32 -25.09
CA ALA A 36 10.90 -1.01 -24.09
C ALA A 36 12.01 -0.08 -23.58
N ASP A 37 11.98 0.25 -22.28
CA ASP A 37 13.14 0.81 -21.56
C ASP A 37 14.17 -0.29 -21.28
N PHE A 38 15.46 0.03 -21.45
CA PHE A 38 16.53 -0.95 -21.28
C PHE A 38 16.97 -1.02 -19.83
N ALA A 39 17.00 -2.23 -19.27
CA ALA A 39 17.47 -2.46 -17.91
C ALA A 39 18.89 -1.88 -17.69
N GLY A 40 19.14 -1.31 -16.51
CA GLY A 40 20.48 -0.85 -16.13
C GLY A 40 21.49 -2.01 -16.17
N VAL A 41 22.73 -1.69 -16.55
CA VAL A 41 23.87 -2.64 -16.53
C VAL A 41 24.99 -1.97 -15.76
N ASP A 42 25.56 -2.66 -14.77
CA ASP A 42 26.79 -2.25 -14.10
C ASP A 42 27.65 -3.48 -13.76
N ALA A 43 28.68 -3.72 -14.57
CA ALA A 43 29.58 -4.86 -14.41
C ALA A 43 30.49 -4.78 -13.17
N LEU A 44 30.42 -3.70 -12.37
CA LEU A 44 31.14 -3.56 -11.11
C LEU A 44 30.48 -4.27 -9.91
N GLN A 45 29.34 -4.95 -10.08
CA GLN A 45 28.58 -5.59 -9.00
C GLN A 45 29.13 -6.95 -8.49
N ALA A 46 30.32 -7.42 -8.92
CA ALA A 46 30.92 -8.66 -8.44
C ALA A 46 31.85 -8.44 -7.21
N SER A 47 31.58 -9.14 -6.10
CA SER A 47 32.11 -8.87 -4.75
C SER A 47 33.58 -9.23 -4.49
N HIS A 48 34.32 -8.38 -3.77
CA HIS A 48 35.55 -8.71 -3.02
C HIS A 48 35.37 -8.53 -1.50
N ALA A 49 36.26 -9.13 -0.70
CA ALA A 49 36.28 -8.99 0.75
C ALA A 49 36.66 -7.55 1.21
N PRO A 50 36.11 -7.05 2.33
CA PRO A 50 36.27 -5.67 2.80
C PRO A 50 37.74 -5.30 3.11
N ALA A 51 38.11 -4.02 2.91
CA ALA A 51 39.44 -3.53 3.28
C ALA A 51 39.61 -3.31 4.79
N SER A 52 40.87 -3.05 5.15
CA SER A 52 41.40 -2.88 6.49
C SER A 52 40.72 -1.82 7.35
N ARG A 53 40.99 -1.89 8.66
CA ARG A 53 40.44 -1.02 9.71
C ARG A 53 40.71 0.47 9.43
N LEU A 54 39.66 1.30 9.43
CA LEU A 54 39.75 2.75 9.27
C LEU A 54 40.66 3.40 10.34
N PRO A 55 41.45 4.44 10.00
CA PRO A 55 42.20 5.22 10.97
C PRO A 55 41.29 5.89 12.01
N SER A 56 41.79 6.08 13.23
CA SER A 56 41.04 6.73 14.31
C SER A 56 40.65 8.17 13.96
N GLY A 57 39.41 8.57 14.28
CA GLY A 57 38.90 9.94 14.05
C GLY A 57 38.15 10.13 12.74
N TYR A 58 37.98 9.07 11.95
CA TYR A 58 37.21 9.07 10.70
C TYR A 58 35.93 8.22 10.81
N ARG A 59 34.88 8.62 10.08
CA ARG A 59 33.70 7.79 9.79
C ARG A 59 33.62 7.59 8.29
N ALA A 60 33.33 6.38 7.82
CA ALA A 60 33.27 6.12 6.39
C ALA A 60 32.09 5.22 6.00
N THR A 61 31.54 5.48 4.82
CA THR A 61 30.71 4.54 4.08
C THR A 61 31.64 3.80 3.12
N VAL A 62 31.63 2.46 3.18
CA VAL A 62 32.50 1.60 2.39
C VAL A 62 31.72 1.04 1.22
N GLN A 63 32.29 1.15 0.03
CA GLN A 63 31.72 0.61 -1.19
C GLN A 63 31.83 -0.91 -1.14
N ALA A 64 30.68 -1.60 -1.16
CA ALA A 64 30.60 -3.02 -0.86
C ALA A 64 31.42 -3.92 -1.81
N ASN A 65 31.71 -3.46 -3.03
CA ASN A 65 32.33 -4.29 -4.07
C ASN A 65 33.86 -4.16 -4.11
N LEU A 66 34.40 -2.97 -3.84
CA LEU A 66 35.83 -2.67 -3.84
C LEU A 66 36.42 -2.73 -2.42
N GLY A 67 35.58 -2.68 -1.39
CA GLY A 67 35.97 -2.73 0.01
C GLY A 67 36.69 -1.47 0.49
N ILE A 68 36.75 -0.41 -0.31
CA ILE A 68 37.35 0.90 0.03
C ILE A 68 36.27 1.93 0.36
N PRO A 69 36.57 3.00 1.10
CA PRO A 69 35.60 4.06 1.33
C PRO A 69 35.11 4.68 0.02
N GLU A 70 33.81 4.91 -0.12
CA GLU A 70 33.26 5.82 -1.14
C GLU A 70 32.99 7.21 -0.55
N PHE A 71 32.83 7.28 0.77
CA PHE A 71 32.66 8.52 1.50
C PHE A 71 33.36 8.41 2.85
N LEU A 72 34.12 9.44 3.22
CA LEU A 72 34.90 9.48 4.44
C LEU A 72 34.81 10.88 5.06
N LYS A 73 34.27 10.95 6.27
CA LYS A 73 34.11 12.16 7.08
C LYS A 73 35.20 12.22 8.15
N ALA A 74 35.94 13.32 8.19
CA ALA A 74 36.96 13.58 9.20
C ALA A 74 36.36 14.30 10.42
N GLY A 75 36.54 13.71 11.60
CA GLY A 75 36.22 14.33 12.88
C GLY A 75 37.24 15.43 13.25
N ARG A 76 36.89 16.25 14.25
CA ARG A 76 37.76 17.36 14.71
C ARG A 76 39.09 16.91 15.33
N SER A 77 39.22 15.63 15.67
CA SER A 77 40.47 15.05 16.21
C SER A 77 41.51 14.75 15.14
N VAL A 78 41.17 14.82 13.85
CA VAL A 78 42.11 14.63 12.74
C VAL A 78 43.08 15.82 12.69
N PRO A 79 44.41 15.59 12.74
CA PRO A 79 45.38 16.68 12.71
C PRO A 79 45.25 17.55 11.46
N ASN A 80 45.29 18.87 11.63
CA ASN A 80 45.36 19.80 10.50
C ASN A 80 46.75 19.71 9.85
N GLN A 81 46.80 19.29 8.58
CA GLN A 81 48.03 19.11 7.81
C GLN A 81 48.31 20.24 6.82
N ALA A 82 47.52 21.31 6.82
CA ALA A 82 47.69 22.40 5.86
C ALA A 82 49.01 23.17 6.04
N GLY A 83 49.47 23.35 7.29
CA GLY A 83 50.74 24.04 7.58
C GLY A 83 50.84 25.42 6.88
N SER A 84 51.97 25.70 6.25
CA SER A 84 52.18 26.93 5.47
C SER A 84 51.43 26.97 4.13
N MET A 85 50.82 25.86 3.69
CA MET A 85 50.06 25.80 2.44
C MET A 85 48.76 26.62 2.51
N LEU A 86 48.30 26.97 3.72
CA LEU A 86 47.17 27.87 3.92
C LEU A 86 47.38 29.27 3.29
N LEU A 87 48.65 29.66 3.11
CA LEU A 87 49.05 30.94 2.51
C LEU A 87 48.99 30.93 0.98
N VAL A 88 48.77 29.76 0.37
CA VAL A 88 48.68 29.59 -1.08
C VAL A 88 47.22 29.71 -1.53
N SER A 89 46.98 30.36 -2.67
CA SER A 89 45.63 30.55 -3.20
C SER A 89 44.97 29.23 -3.64
N ASP A 90 45.76 28.29 -4.18
CA ASP A 90 45.29 27.00 -4.66
C ASP A 90 45.17 25.96 -3.52
N PRO A 91 43.96 25.40 -3.27
CA PRO A 91 43.74 24.37 -2.26
C PRO A 91 44.19 22.95 -2.68
N ALA A 92 44.53 22.69 -3.94
CA ALA A 92 44.87 21.35 -4.42
C ALA A 92 46.06 20.67 -3.70
N PRO A 93 47.16 21.37 -3.35
CA PRO A 93 48.26 20.76 -2.57
C PRO A 93 47.83 20.26 -1.20
N ILE A 94 46.90 20.97 -0.54
CA ILE A 94 46.33 20.57 0.76
C ILE A 94 45.50 19.29 0.57
N ALA A 95 44.67 19.24 -0.46
CA ALA A 95 43.86 18.07 -0.77
C ALA A 95 44.71 16.82 -1.06
N ARG A 96 45.77 16.95 -1.87
CA ARG A 96 46.71 15.85 -2.14
C ARG A 96 47.42 15.36 -0.88
N THR A 97 47.77 16.26 0.03
CA THR A 97 48.39 15.90 1.31
C THR A 97 47.47 15.01 2.13
N TYR A 98 46.19 15.37 2.24
CA TYR A 98 45.21 14.54 2.94
C TYR A 98 44.96 13.21 2.23
N LEU A 99 44.84 13.18 0.90
CA LEU A 99 44.70 11.92 0.15
C LEU A 99 45.91 11.00 0.39
N LYS A 100 47.14 11.52 0.42
CA LYS A 100 48.34 10.73 0.74
C LYS A 100 48.32 10.14 2.14
N SER A 101 47.74 10.86 3.11
CA SER A 101 47.54 10.31 4.46
C SER A 101 46.52 9.18 4.52
N LEU A 102 45.65 9.07 3.51
CA LEU A 102 44.61 8.05 3.37
C LEU A 102 44.96 6.99 2.30
N ALA A 103 46.17 7.05 1.73
CA ALA A 103 46.63 6.20 0.63
C ALA A 103 46.42 4.69 0.88
N GLU A 104 46.74 4.23 2.09
CA GLU A 104 46.58 2.82 2.49
C GLU A 104 45.10 2.38 2.49
N VAL A 105 44.20 3.25 2.98
CA VAL A 105 42.76 2.98 3.08
C VAL A 105 42.12 2.87 1.70
N TYR A 106 42.56 3.70 0.76
CA TYR A 106 42.09 3.69 -0.63
C TYR A 106 42.90 2.76 -1.55
N ARG A 107 43.93 2.06 -1.01
CA ARG A 107 44.80 1.16 -1.77
C ARG A 107 45.42 1.81 -3.02
N ILE A 108 45.80 3.08 -2.88
CA ILE A 108 46.42 3.89 -3.93
C ILE A 108 47.78 4.40 -3.45
N SER A 109 48.79 4.46 -4.32
CA SER A 109 50.12 4.96 -3.95
C SER A 109 50.16 6.49 -3.91
N ALA A 110 51.13 7.04 -3.16
CA ALA A 110 51.35 8.49 -3.14
C ALA A 110 51.71 9.06 -4.52
N ALA A 111 52.41 8.28 -5.35
CA ALA A 111 52.75 8.67 -6.72
C ALA A 111 51.52 8.72 -7.62
N GLU A 112 50.59 7.77 -7.47
CA GLU A 112 49.30 7.80 -8.19
C GLU A 112 48.44 8.98 -7.73
N ILE A 113 48.42 9.29 -6.44
CA ILE A 113 47.75 10.49 -5.92
C ILE A 113 48.35 11.77 -6.50
N ASP A 114 49.67 11.83 -6.70
CA ASP A 114 50.32 12.97 -7.34
C ASP A 114 50.00 13.08 -8.83
N ALA A 115 49.77 11.96 -9.50
CA ALA A 115 49.42 11.89 -10.91
C ALA A 115 47.95 12.20 -11.21
N LEU A 116 47.06 12.24 -10.21
CA LEU A 116 45.65 12.60 -10.41
C LEU A 116 45.52 14.00 -11.00
N ASP A 117 44.66 14.17 -11.99
CA ASP A 117 44.40 15.49 -12.59
C ASP A 117 43.42 16.28 -11.74
N VAL A 118 43.70 17.57 -11.49
CA VAL A 118 42.73 18.46 -10.85
C VAL A 118 41.75 18.90 -11.91
N PHE A 119 40.55 18.32 -11.88
CA PHE A 119 39.46 18.65 -12.79
C PHE A 119 38.78 19.96 -12.40
N ASP A 120 38.60 20.21 -11.10
CA ASP A 120 37.95 21.41 -10.58
C ASP A 120 38.48 21.77 -9.18
N SER A 121 38.52 23.06 -8.88
CA SER A 121 39.00 23.61 -7.60
C SER A 121 38.22 24.87 -7.28
N GLN A 122 37.37 24.80 -6.26
CA GLN A 122 36.45 25.87 -5.90
C GLN A 122 36.65 26.32 -4.46
N ARG A 123 36.77 27.64 -4.23
CA ARG A 123 36.64 28.24 -2.89
C ARG A 123 35.20 28.68 -2.65
N LEU A 124 34.67 28.31 -1.48
CA LEU A 124 33.34 28.67 -1.00
C LEU A 124 33.38 30.02 -0.27
N ARG A 125 32.23 30.69 -0.18
CA ARG A 125 32.12 32.03 0.44
C ARG A 125 32.58 32.09 1.90
N ASN A 126 32.48 30.98 2.62
CA ASN A 126 32.91 30.86 4.00
C ASN A 126 34.41 30.53 4.17
N GLY A 127 35.18 30.51 3.07
CA GLY A 127 36.62 30.22 3.07
C GLY A 127 36.99 28.74 2.94
N ALA A 128 36.03 27.82 3.04
CA ALA A 128 36.24 26.40 2.73
C ALA A 128 36.54 26.19 1.23
N ALA A 129 37.08 25.03 0.87
CA ALA A 129 37.44 24.71 -0.51
C ALA A 129 37.07 23.27 -0.89
N ILE A 130 36.61 23.07 -2.12
CA ILE A 130 36.36 21.77 -2.73
C ILE A 130 37.39 21.57 -3.83
N VAL A 131 38.08 20.44 -3.83
CA VAL A 131 39.00 20.03 -4.90
C VAL A 131 38.55 18.70 -5.47
N ARG A 132 38.37 18.64 -6.79
CA ARG A 132 37.90 17.45 -7.51
C ARG A 132 39.02 16.94 -8.41
N PHE A 133 39.33 15.67 -8.26
CA PHE A 133 40.35 14.95 -8.99
C PHE A 133 39.71 13.95 -9.95
N GLU A 134 40.22 13.88 -11.17
CA GLU A 134 39.92 12.81 -12.13
C GLU A 134 41.14 11.88 -12.22
N ASN A 135 40.89 10.58 -12.31
CA ASN A 135 41.95 9.61 -12.54
C ASN A 135 42.15 9.37 -14.04
N ARG A 136 43.40 9.51 -14.51
CA ARG A 136 43.80 9.19 -15.87
C ARG A 136 44.97 8.22 -15.87
N VAL A 137 44.90 7.23 -16.74
CA VAL A 137 46.00 6.29 -17.01
C VAL A 137 46.36 6.44 -18.49
N ASP A 138 47.64 6.67 -18.79
CA ASP A 138 48.13 6.87 -20.17
C ASP A 138 47.34 7.96 -20.94
N GLY A 139 46.88 9.01 -20.24
CA GLY A 139 46.08 10.11 -20.80
C GLY A 139 44.58 9.82 -20.98
N VAL A 140 44.14 8.58 -20.72
CA VAL A 140 42.74 8.15 -20.83
C VAL A 140 42.07 8.15 -19.46
N ALA A 141 40.89 8.75 -19.36
CA ALA A 141 40.11 8.79 -18.13
C ALA A 141 39.65 7.40 -17.70
N VAL A 142 39.73 7.11 -16.40
CA VAL A 142 39.13 5.92 -15.81
C VAL A 142 37.69 6.28 -15.42
N PHE A 143 36.72 5.56 -15.98
CA PHE A 143 35.30 5.85 -15.81
C PHE A 143 34.88 5.76 -14.33
N ARG A 144 34.22 6.82 -13.82
CA ARG A 144 33.75 7.01 -12.43
C ARG A 144 34.84 7.08 -11.35
N ASP A 145 36.09 7.26 -11.75
CA ASP A 145 37.24 7.13 -10.86
C ASP A 145 37.84 8.52 -10.58
N GLY A 146 37.76 8.95 -9.32
CA GLY A 146 38.18 10.29 -8.89
C GLY A 146 37.86 10.57 -7.43
N PHE A 147 38.50 11.60 -6.88
CA PHE A 147 38.27 12.06 -5.50
C PHE A 147 37.67 13.45 -5.48
N ASN A 148 36.73 13.70 -4.56
CA ASN A 148 36.30 15.05 -4.20
C ASN A 148 36.68 15.29 -2.74
N VAL A 149 37.44 16.36 -2.49
CA VAL A 149 37.98 16.67 -1.16
C VAL A 149 37.45 18.02 -0.69
N LEU A 150 36.74 18.03 0.43
CA LEU A 150 36.29 19.24 1.10
C LEU A 150 37.26 19.59 2.24
N ILE A 151 37.83 20.78 2.16
CA ILE A 151 38.75 21.37 3.13
C ILE A 151 38.01 22.53 3.82
N ARG A 152 38.05 22.58 5.16
CA ARG A 152 37.46 23.67 5.94
C ARG A 152 38.26 24.96 5.77
N ALA A 153 37.67 26.08 6.19
CA ALA A 153 38.31 27.39 6.09
C ALA A 153 39.65 27.50 6.83
N ASP A 154 39.85 26.69 7.88
CA ASP A 154 41.09 26.61 8.65
C ASP A 154 42.14 25.64 8.05
N GLY A 155 41.84 25.02 6.90
CA GLY A 155 42.73 24.05 6.24
C GLY A 155 42.59 22.61 6.74
N SER A 156 41.74 22.35 7.75
CA SER A 156 41.47 20.99 8.20
C SER A 156 40.64 20.21 7.17
N LEU A 157 40.89 18.90 7.04
CA LEU A 157 40.07 18.03 6.20
C LEU A 157 38.66 17.91 6.79
N ASP A 158 37.64 18.09 5.96
CA ASP A 158 36.27 17.79 6.33
C ASP A 158 35.80 16.44 5.79
N THR A 159 35.89 16.25 4.48
CA THR A 159 35.32 15.10 3.78
C THR A 159 36.17 14.71 2.58
N VAL A 160 36.27 13.41 2.31
CA VAL A 160 36.68 12.84 1.02
C VAL A 160 35.53 11.99 0.49
N SER A 161 35.14 12.18 -0.76
CA SER A 161 34.18 11.30 -1.45
C SER A 161 34.74 10.81 -2.78
N GLY A 162 34.23 9.69 -3.26
CA GLY A 162 34.78 8.97 -4.41
C GLY A 162 36.03 8.16 -4.05
N TYR A 163 36.59 7.54 -5.08
CA TYR A 163 37.81 6.74 -5.01
C TYR A 163 38.52 6.78 -6.36
N ALA A 164 39.85 6.58 -6.36
CA ALA A 164 40.63 6.39 -7.57
C ALA A 164 41.47 5.12 -7.44
N SER A 165 41.81 4.54 -8.59
CA SER A 165 42.40 3.21 -8.67
C SER A 165 43.66 3.19 -9.54
N GLY A 166 44.63 2.36 -9.15
CA GLY A 166 45.90 2.24 -9.87
C GLY A 166 45.82 1.50 -11.20
N ALA A 167 46.86 1.63 -12.03
CA ALA A 167 46.99 0.95 -13.33
C ALA A 167 47.34 -0.55 -13.21
N ASN A 168 46.95 -1.21 -12.11
CA ASN A 168 47.21 -2.63 -11.88
C ASN A 168 46.33 -3.50 -12.79
N GLY A 169 46.91 -4.57 -13.36
CA GLY A 169 46.24 -5.49 -14.29
C GLY A 169 47.06 -5.77 -15.56
N ASP A 170 46.58 -6.69 -16.40
CA ASP A 170 47.22 -7.05 -17.66
C ASP A 170 47.20 -5.88 -18.66
N ALA A 171 48.38 -5.45 -19.14
CA ALA A 171 48.51 -4.40 -20.13
C ALA A 171 47.78 -4.72 -21.44
N ALA A 172 47.56 -5.99 -21.77
CA ALA A 172 46.79 -6.41 -22.93
C ALA A 172 45.32 -5.97 -22.86
N MET A 173 44.73 -5.98 -21.66
CA MET A 173 43.32 -5.57 -21.45
C MET A 173 43.11 -4.06 -21.62
N ARG A 174 44.19 -3.27 -21.57
CA ARG A 174 44.16 -1.82 -21.80
C ARG A 174 44.31 -1.40 -23.27
N ARG A 175 44.38 -2.35 -24.20
CA ARG A 175 44.42 -2.09 -25.64
C ARG A 175 43.02 -1.90 -26.21
N PHE A 176 42.79 -0.83 -26.97
CA PHE A 176 41.56 -0.64 -27.74
C PHE A 176 41.56 -1.54 -28.98
N ALA A 177 41.03 -2.78 -28.86
CA ALA A 177 40.98 -3.75 -29.96
C ALA A 177 39.88 -3.45 -30.98
N ARG A 178 38.83 -2.74 -30.55
CA ARG A 178 37.72 -2.24 -31.39
C ARG A 178 37.78 -0.73 -31.55
N SER A 179 37.23 -0.23 -32.65
CA SER A 179 37.08 1.20 -32.91
C SER A 179 35.84 1.80 -32.21
N ALA A 180 35.75 3.13 -32.19
CA ALA A 180 34.60 3.86 -31.66
C ALA A 180 33.32 3.50 -32.44
N GLU A 181 33.39 3.44 -33.78
CA GLU A 181 32.28 3.08 -34.66
C GLU A 181 31.79 1.64 -34.42
N GLN A 182 32.71 0.70 -34.16
CA GLN A 182 32.34 -0.68 -33.79
C GLN A 182 31.62 -0.74 -32.43
N SER A 183 31.96 0.18 -31.52
CA SER A 183 31.34 0.27 -30.20
C SER A 183 29.94 0.91 -30.28
N ILE A 184 29.78 1.99 -31.07
CA ILE A 184 28.47 2.58 -31.42
C ILE A 184 27.57 1.52 -32.05
N ALA A 185 28.07 0.80 -33.06
CA ALA A 185 27.33 -0.25 -33.74
C ALA A 185 26.93 -1.39 -32.79
N SER A 186 27.71 -1.66 -31.74
CA SER A 186 27.39 -2.68 -30.75
C SER A 186 26.23 -2.25 -29.85
N ALA A 187 26.23 -1.00 -29.36
CA ALA A 187 25.13 -0.45 -28.58
C ALA A 187 23.83 -0.35 -29.40
N LEU A 188 23.88 0.21 -30.62
CA LEU A 188 22.71 0.33 -31.50
C LEU A 188 22.08 -1.03 -31.87
N ARG A 189 22.90 -2.06 -32.04
CA ARG A 189 22.40 -3.42 -32.33
C ARG A 189 21.77 -4.09 -31.12
N GLN A 190 22.40 -3.96 -29.96
CA GLN A 190 21.95 -4.63 -28.75
C GLN A 190 20.63 -4.06 -28.25
N ASP A 191 20.45 -2.73 -28.38
CA ASP A 191 19.31 -2.04 -27.76
C ASP A 191 18.30 -1.51 -28.80
N PHE A 192 18.73 -1.05 -29.97
CA PHE A 192 17.87 -0.28 -30.87
C PHE A 192 17.52 -0.97 -32.20
N ASN A 193 17.60 -2.31 -32.27
CA ASN A 193 17.21 -3.10 -33.44
C ASN A 193 17.92 -2.74 -34.76
N PHE A 194 19.12 -2.17 -34.72
CA PHE A 194 19.91 -1.93 -35.93
C PHE A 194 20.48 -3.26 -36.48
N VAL A 195 20.29 -3.55 -37.77
CA VAL A 195 20.65 -4.85 -38.39
C VAL A 195 22.17 -5.00 -38.60
N SER A 196 22.65 -6.25 -38.61
CA SER A 196 24.03 -6.73 -38.39
C SER A 196 25.13 -6.32 -39.39
N SER A 197 24.91 -5.35 -40.27
CA SER A 197 25.98 -4.75 -41.09
C SER A 197 26.03 -3.22 -41.01
N SER A 198 25.69 -2.66 -39.84
CA SER A 198 26.24 -1.38 -39.40
C SER A 198 27.76 -1.52 -39.20
N ALA A 199 28.48 -1.80 -40.29
CA ALA A 199 29.92 -1.83 -40.34
C ALA A 199 30.43 -0.49 -39.84
N ALA A 200 31.59 -0.47 -39.19
CA ALA A 200 32.26 0.76 -38.76
C ALA A 200 32.25 1.86 -39.85
N THR A 201 32.25 1.45 -41.12
CA THR A 201 32.18 2.29 -42.32
C THR A 201 30.87 3.08 -42.51
N ALA A 202 29.82 2.78 -41.76
CA ALA A 202 28.53 3.47 -41.84
C ALA A 202 28.43 4.70 -40.93
N PHE A 203 29.47 4.94 -40.12
CA PHE A 203 29.59 6.11 -39.26
C PHE A 203 30.64 7.04 -39.84
N THR A 204 30.31 8.33 -39.91
CA THR A 204 31.24 9.36 -40.37
C THR A 204 31.54 10.30 -39.22
N LEU A 205 32.81 10.54 -38.95
CA LEU A 205 33.24 11.53 -37.96
C LEU A 205 32.68 12.90 -38.37
N SER A 206 31.88 13.51 -37.49
CA SER A 206 31.20 14.78 -37.72
C SER A 206 31.79 15.93 -36.89
N GLY A 207 32.55 15.62 -35.84
CA GLY A 207 33.25 16.62 -35.04
C GLY A 207 34.06 16.01 -33.90
N GLU A 208 34.95 16.82 -33.31
CA GLU A 208 35.75 16.47 -32.14
C GLU A 208 35.78 17.66 -31.17
N ALA A 209 35.62 17.38 -29.87
CA ALA A 209 35.65 18.39 -28.81
C ALA A 209 36.12 17.78 -27.48
N GLY A 210 37.29 18.22 -27.00
CA GLY A 210 37.94 17.60 -25.85
C GLY A 210 38.28 16.14 -26.15
N ASP A 211 37.95 15.23 -25.22
CA ASP A 211 38.14 13.78 -25.40
C ASP A 211 37.04 13.12 -26.26
N TYR A 212 36.00 13.86 -26.67
CA TYR A 212 34.87 13.31 -27.41
C TYR A 212 35.03 13.47 -28.92
N ALA A 213 34.70 12.39 -29.64
CA ALA A 213 34.42 12.38 -31.07
C ALA A 213 32.92 12.16 -31.30
N SER A 214 32.35 12.89 -32.26
CA SER A 214 30.95 12.77 -32.69
C SER A 214 30.87 12.05 -34.02
N TYR A 215 29.91 11.13 -34.16
CA TYR A 215 29.72 10.30 -35.34
C TYR A 215 28.29 10.38 -35.85
N ALA A 216 28.12 10.81 -37.10
CA ALA A 216 26.85 10.81 -37.80
C ALA A 216 26.63 9.48 -38.54
N THR A 217 25.36 9.09 -38.70
CA THR A 217 24.98 7.97 -39.58
C THR A 217 23.62 8.23 -40.22
N SER A 218 23.42 7.66 -41.42
CA SER A 218 22.11 7.61 -42.08
C SER A 218 21.42 6.25 -41.88
N LEU A 219 22.00 5.37 -41.08
CA LEU A 219 21.40 4.08 -40.76
C LEU A 219 20.07 4.27 -40.02
N THR A 220 19.16 3.35 -40.28
CA THR A 220 17.88 3.25 -39.58
C THR A 220 17.74 1.87 -38.96
N GLY A 221 17.08 1.79 -37.80
CA GLY A 221 16.74 0.52 -37.15
C GLY A 221 15.64 -0.22 -37.91
N ALA A 222 15.43 -1.50 -37.56
CA ALA A 222 14.46 -2.36 -38.25
C ALA A 222 13.01 -1.83 -38.18
N ASN A 223 12.70 -0.97 -37.21
CA ASN A 223 11.38 -0.36 -37.03
C ASN A 223 11.37 1.15 -37.33
N GLY A 224 12.42 1.66 -38.00
CA GLY A 224 12.52 3.08 -38.37
C GLY A 224 13.22 3.95 -37.33
N GLU A 225 13.92 3.37 -36.36
CA GLU A 225 14.72 4.10 -35.38
C GLU A 225 15.84 4.93 -36.05
N THR A 226 16.06 6.18 -35.64
CA THR A 226 17.11 7.06 -36.18
C THR A 226 17.88 7.77 -35.07
N LEU A 227 19.13 8.16 -35.34
CA LEU A 227 19.86 9.07 -34.44
C LEU A 227 19.28 10.48 -34.57
N LEU A 228 18.79 11.05 -33.46
CA LEU A 228 18.33 12.43 -33.40
C LEU A 228 19.50 13.42 -33.24
N GLN A 229 20.60 12.93 -32.65
CA GLN A 229 21.87 13.64 -32.53
C GLN A 229 23.02 12.69 -32.86
N ASP A 230 24.14 13.24 -33.33
CA ASP A 230 25.34 12.44 -33.60
C ASP A 230 25.78 11.67 -32.34
N ALA A 231 26.17 10.41 -32.53
CA ALA A 231 26.66 9.57 -31.44
C ALA A 231 27.96 10.16 -30.89
N ARG A 232 28.01 10.45 -29.58
CA ARG A 232 29.22 10.98 -28.94
C ARG A 232 29.98 9.85 -28.26
N VAL A 233 31.29 9.79 -28.51
CA VAL A 233 32.14 8.72 -27.99
C VAL A 233 33.43 9.29 -27.44
N LYS A 234 33.90 8.76 -26.30
CA LYS A 234 35.27 8.99 -25.83
C LYS A 234 35.91 7.68 -25.36
N PRO A 235 37.24 7.53 -25.49
CA PRO A 235 37.94 6.41 -24.87
C PRO A 235 37.91 6.55 -23.34
N VAL A 236 37.68 5.43 -22.65
CA VAL A 236 37.77 5.32 -21.19
C VAL A 236 38.44 4.01 -20.80
N TYR A 237 38.96 3.94 -19.59
CA TYR A 237 39.21 2.67 -18.92
C TYR A 237 38.06 2.35 -17.96
N PHE A 238 37.58 1.11 -17.99
CA PHE A 238 36.57 0.62 -17.05
C PHE A 238 37.21 -0.34 -16.07
N ARG A 239 36.84 -0.22 -14.79
CA ARG A 239 37.36 -1.08 -13.72
C ARG A 239 36.60 -2.40 -13.69
N THR A 240 37.31 -3.53 -13.69
CA THR A 240 36.77 -4.86 -13.45
C THR A 240 37.50 -5.52 -12.28
N ALA A 241 37.06 -6.72 -11.89
CA ALA A 241 37.75 -7.54 -10.88
C ALA A 241 39.22 -7.83 -11.26
N ASP A 242 39.51 -7.99 -12.55
CA ASP A 242 40.83 -8.39 -13.06
C ASP A 242 41.76 -7.20 -13.40
N GLY A 243 41.27 -5.97 -13.24
CA GLY A 243 42.02 -4.74 -13.50
C GLY A 243 41.28 -3.74 -14.40
N LEU A 244 42.03 -2.88 -15.10
CA LEU A 244 41.46 -1.95 -16.08
C LEU A 244 41.29 -2.62 -17.44
N THR A 245 40.10 -2.47 -18.03
CA THR A 245 39.83 -2.82 -19.42
C THR A 245 39.57 -1.57 -20.26
N ALA A 246 40.10 -1.53 -21.48
CA ALA A 246 39.80 -0.49 -22.45
C ALA A 246 38.32 -0.56 -22.88
N ALA A 247 37.66 0.59 -22.91
CA ALA A 247 36.26 0.69 -23.28
C ALA A 247 35.94 2.06 -23.91
N HIS A 248 34.83 2.15 -24.61
CA HIS A 248 34.32 3.42 -25.11
C HIS A 248 33.12 3.84 -24.29
N TYR A 249 33.14 5.06 -23.77
CA TYR A 249 31.92 5.69 -23.26
C TYR A 249 31.16 6.27 -24.46
N VAL A 250 29.92 5.81 -24.67
CA VAL A 250 29.10 6.10 -25.86
C VAL A 250 27.78 6.73 -25.41
N GLU A 251 27.40 7.87 -25.98
CA GLU A 251 26.10 8.51 -25.79
C GLU A 251 25.28 8.40 -27.09
N LEU A 252 24.05 7.89 -26.99
CA LEU A 252 23.14 7.70 -28.12
C LEU A 252 21.78 8.31 -27.82
N ASN A 253 21.37 9.23 -28.68
CA ASN A 253 20.02 9.78 -28.70
C ASN A 253 19.27 9.23 -29.92
N VAL A 254 18.34 8.31 -29.68
CA VAL A 254 17.63 7.55 -30.72
C VAL A 254 16.14 7.88 -30.67
N GLY A 255 15.58 8.31 -31.80
CA GLY A 255 14.16 8.55 -31.98
C GLY A 255 13.48 7.40 -32.71
N SER A 256 12.22 7.11 -32.37
CA SER A 256 11.33 6.22 -33.12
C SER A 256 9.91 6.79 -33.15
N THR A 257 8.95 6.03 -33.70
CA THR A 257 7.52 6.36 -33.61
C THR A 257 7.00 6.44 -32.18
N ASP A 258 7.72 5.84 -31.23
CA ASP A 258 7.30 5.66 -29.84
C ASP A 258 7.93 6.69 -28.89
N GLY A 259 8.79 7.58 -29.42
CA GLY A 259 9.42 8.65 -28.66
C GLY A 259 10.93 8.74 -28.83
N GLU A 260 11.56 9.54 -27.97
CA GLU A 260 13.00 9.76 -27.89
C GLU A 260 13.59 8.95 -26.74
N ARG A 261 14.75 8.30 -26.97
CA ARG A 261 15.49 7.54 -25.97
C ARG A 261 16.94 8.01 -25.95
N TYR A 262 17.38 8.56 -24.82
CA TYR A 262 18.76 9.02 -24.67
C TYR A 262 19.48 8.15 -23.64
N TYR A 263 20.51 7.41 -24.05
CA TYR A 263 21.29 6.54 -23.17
C TYR A 263 22.79 6.80 -23.28
N SER A 264 23.49 6.54 -22.19
CA SER A 264 24.94 6.43 -22.12
C SER A 264 25.35 4.99 -21.84
N TYR A 265 26.50 4.61 -22.37
CA TYR A 265 27.03 3.27 -22.31
C TYR A 265 28.52 3.31 -21.98
N VAL A 266 29.03 2.25 -21.36
CA VAL A 266 30.45 1.87 -21.49
C VAL A 266 30.52 0.54 -22.21
N ILE A 267 31.10 0.54 -23.40
CA ILE A 267 31.22 -0.64 -24.27
C ILE A 267 32.66 -1.13 -24.23
N SER A 268 32.86 -2.39 -23.84
CA SER A 268 34.16 -3.04 -23.85
C SER A 268 34.81 -2.94 -25.24
N ALA A 269 36.00 -2.35 -25.30
CA ALA A 269 36.78 -2.26 -26.53
C ALA A 269 37.44 -3.60 -26.90
N GLN A 270 37.32 -4.63 -26.06
CA GLN A 270 37.82 -5.98 -26.33
C GLN A 270 36.84 -6.78 -27.19
N ASP A 271 35.59 -6.84 -26.77
CA ASP A 271 34.58 -7.76 -27.32
C ASP A 271 33.25 -7.09 -27.71
N GLY A 272 33.03 -5.83 -27.31
CA GLY A 272 31.79 -5.09 -27.57
C GLY A 272 30.66 -5.36 -26.58
N SER A 273 30.95 -6.02 -25.45
CA SER A 273 29.98 -6.18 -24.36
C SER A 273 29.64 -4.83 -23.71
N ILE A 274 28.39 -4.68 -23.26
CA ILE A 274 27.97 -3.52 -22.45
C ILE A 274 28.45 -3.77 -21.02
N LEU A 275 29.38 -2.93 -20.55
CA LEU A 275 29.90 -2.94 -19.17
C LEU A 275 29.09 -2.01 -18.27
N PHE A 276 28.51 -0.97 -18.84
CA PHE A 276 27.67 0.00 -18.16
C PHE A 276 26.57 0.52 -19.08
N ARG A 277 25.36 0.73 -18.56
CA ARG A 277 24.25 1.40 -19.25
C ARG A 277 23.53 2.34 -18.29
N ASN A 278 23.28 3.57 -18.73
CA ASN A 278 22.53 4.57 -17.98
C ASN A 278 21.62 5.41 -18.88
N ASN A 279 20.35 5.50 -18.51
CA ASN A 279 19.37 6.38 -19.16
C ASN A 279 19.73 7.84 -18.86
N LEU A 280 19.86 8.66 -19.89
CA LEU A 280 20.17 10.10 -19.84
C LEU A 280 18.91 10.97 -19.91
N THR A 281 17.78 10.40 -20.32
CA THR A 281 16.45 10.98 -20.14
C THR A 281 15.92 10.55 -18.78
N ALA A 282 16.07 11.42 -17.78
CA ALA A 282 15.57 11.21 -16.42
C ALA A 282 14.41 12.16 -16.08
N ASP A 283 13.54 12.43 -17.06
CA ASP A 283 12.26 13.08 -16.78
C ASP A 283 11.24 11.98 -16.46
N LEU A 284 11.05 11.70 -15.17
CA LEU A 284 9.92 10.90 -14.72
C LEU A 284 8.66 11.63 -15.14
N SER A 285 7.95 11.04 -16.08
CA SER A 285 6.79 11.71 -16.61
C SER A 285 5.58 11.44 -15.72
N PRO A 286 4.85 12.49 -15.28
CA PRO A 286 3.73 12.27 -14.38
C PRO A 286 2.60 11.53 -15.09
N PHE A 287 1.88 10.73 -14.32
CA PHE A 287 0.61 10.14 -14.72
C PHE A 287 -0.55 10.94 -14.11
N SER A 288 -1.69 10.94 -14.80
CA SER A 288 -2.92 11.55 -14.31
C SER A 288 -3.91 10.49 -13.84
N TYR A 289 -4.48 10.66 -12.65
CA TYR A 289 -5.40 9.72 -12.00
C TYR A 289 -6.68 10.45 -11.61
N ARG A 290 -7.86 9.95 -12.03
CA ARG A 290 -9.13 10.47 -11.53
C ARG A 290 -9.48 9.80 -10.19
N VAL A 291 -9.35 10.53 -9.09
CA VAL A 291 -9.44 10.03 -7.71
C VAL A 291 -10.00 11.09 -6.74
N TRP A 292 -10.46 10.68 -5.57
CA TRP A 292 -10.85 11.60 -4.49
C TRP A 292 -9.63 12.00 -3.65
N ALA A 293 -8.91 13.02 -4.11
CA ALA A 293 -7.75 13.57 -3.42
C ALA A 293 -7.62 15.08 -3.67
N ASP A 294 -6.80 15.75 -2.87
CA ASP A 294 -6.41 17.14 -3.08
C ASP A 294 -5.70 17.31 -4.44
N THR A 295 -5.94 18.44 -5.12
CA THR A 295 -5.31 18.76 -6.42
C THR A 295 -3.95 19.44 -6.28
N THR A 296 -3.52 19.70 -5.05
CA THR A 296 -2.24 20.35 -4.74
C THR A 296 -1.42 19.45 -3.82
N ALA A 297 -0.10 19.47 -3.99
CA ALA A 297 0.82 18.75 -3.13
C ALA A 297 0.50 19.04 -1.63
N PRO A 298 0.46 18.01 -0.76
CA PRO A 298 0.92 16.64 -0.99
C PRO A 298 0.00 15.73 -1.80
N PHE A 299 -1.13 16.23 -2.31
CA PHE A 299 -2.18 15.44 -2.97
C PHE A 299 -2.82 14.43 -2.00
N VAL A 300 -3.16 14.88 -0.79
CA VAL A 300 -3.66 13.96 0.24
C VAL A 300 -5.03 13.40 -0.16
N PRO A 301 -5.24 12.07 -0.12
CA PRO A 301 -6.55 11.47 -0.33
C PRO A 301 -7.61 12.01 0.63
N TYR A 302 -8.86 12.02 0.16
CA TYR A 302 -10.03 12.29 1.00
C TYR A 302 -10.45 11.07 1.80
N ALA A 303 -11.58 11.16 2.50
CA ALA A 303 -12.14 10.02 3.24
C ALA A 303 -12.84 8.98 2.35
N GLY A 304 -13.00 9.29 1.07
CA GLY A 304 -13.84 8.57 0.12
C GLY A 304 -14.69 9.54 -0.72
N PRO A 305 -15.79 9.06 -1.35
CA PRO A 305 -16.55 9.85 -2.32
C PRO A 305 -17.26 11.08 -1.75
N GLN A 306 -17.46 11.13 -0.44
CA GLN A 306 -17.95 12.30 0.29
C GLN A 306 -16.95 13.46 0.34
N GLY A 307 -15.70 13.25 -0.08
CA GLY A 307 -14.64 14.24 0.06
C GLY A 307 -14.37 14.55 1.54
N ARG A 308 -14.40 15.84 1.90
CA ARG A 308 -14.32 16.30 3.30
C ARG A 308 -15.69 16.36 4.01
N ASN A 309 -16.79 16.14 3.30
CA ASN A 309 -18.12 16.23 3.91
C ASN A 309 -18.27 15.12 4.96
N GLY A 310 -18.66 15.49 6.18
CA GLY A 310 -18.82 14.51 7.26
C GLY A 310 -17.56 14.20 8.05
N THR A 311 -16.40 14.72 7.67
CA THR A 311 -15.12 14.47 8.36
C THR A 311 -14.40 15.78 8.71
N PRO A 312 -14.38 16.19 9.99
CA PRO A 312 -15.05 15.53 11.11
C PRO A 312 -16.58 15.75 11.07
N HIS A 313 -17.33 15.05 11.94
CA HIS A 313 -18.79 15.12 11.93
C HIS A 313 -19.31 16.56 12.11
N PRO A 314 -20.19 17.07 11.23
CA PRO A 314 -20.54 18.50 11.17
C PRO A 314 -21.25 19.06 12.40
N THR A 315 -21.89 18.20 13.20
CA THR A 315 -22.59 18.60 14.44
C THR A 315 -21.97 17.97 15.68
N GLY A 316 -21.09 16.98 15.51
CA GLY A 316 -20.62 16.13 16.59
C GLY A 316 -21.71 15.41 17.39
N GLN A 317 -22.91 15.19 16.81
CA GLN A 317 -24.04 14.49 17.43
C GLN A 317 -24.56 13.35 16.53
N PRO A 318 -25.13 12.26 17.08
CA PRO A 318 -25.74 11.16 16.32
C PRO A 318 -27.13 11.58 15.78
N ASP A 319 -27.14 12.53 14.85
CA ASP A 319 -28.35 13.20 14.34
C ASP A 319 -28.86 12.67 12.98
N GLY A 320 -28.23 11.60 12.46
CA GLY A 320 -28.60 11.02 11.18
C GLY A 320 -28.00 11.69 9.95
N TYR A 321 -27.04 12.59 10.13
CA TYR A 321 -26.39 13.27 9.02
C TYR A 321 -25.87 12.30 7.95
N GLN A 322 -26.17 12.61 6.70
CA GLN A 322 -25.68 11.90 5.51
C GLN A 322 -24.87 12.86 4.66
N ALA A 323 -23.62 12.52 4.38
CA ALA A 323 -22.75 13.38 3.61
C ALA A 323 -23.14 13.39 2.12
N PRO A 324 -23.22 14.57 1.48
CA PRO A 324 -23.31 14.63 0.03
C PRO A 324 -22.01 14.15 -0.62
N PHE A 325 -22.14 13.41 -1.73
CA PHE A 325 -21.00 12.96 -2.51
C PHE A 325 -20.46 14.06 -3.43
N THR A 326 -19.15 13.99 -3.69
CA THR A 326 -18.39 14.91 -4.52
C THR A 326 -17.83 14.19 -5.73
N GLN A 327 -17.51 14.94 -6.78
CA GLN A 327 -16.83 14.38 -7.95
C GLN A 327 -15.33 14.18 -7.66
N PRO A 328 -14.72 13.10 -8.18
CA PRO A 328 -13.28 12.90 -8.07
C PRO A 328 -12.51 13.92 -8.94
N ASN A 329 -11.33 14.30 -8.45
CA ASN A 329 -10.40 15.20 -9.12
C ASN A 329 -9.49 14.43 -10.09
N LEU A 330 -9.00 15.10 -11.14
CA LEU A 330 -7.91 14.57 -11.95
C LEU A 330 -6.59 15.10 -11.36
N VAL A 331 -5.78 14.21 -10.80
CA VAL A 331 -4.52 14.53 -10.11
C VAL A 331 -3.35 14.03 -10.94
N THR A 332 -2.36 14.91 -11.19
CA THR A 332 -1.19 14.61 -12.02
C THR A 332 0.08 14.66 -11.18
N LEU A 333 0.78 13.54 -11.06
CA LEU A 333 1.99 13.41 -10.24
C LEU A 333 2.87 12.25 -10.70
N VAL A 334 4.13 12.28 -10.29
CA VAL A 334 5.08 11.15 -10.43
C VAL A 334 5.03 10.26 -9.19
N ASN A 335 5.06 10.90 -8.01
CA ASN A 335 4.97 10.31 -6.69
C ASN A 335 4.45 11.38 -5.70
N ALA A 336 4.23 10.99 -4.45
CA ALA A 336 3.76 11.86 -3.36
C ALA A 336 4.84 12.14 -2.30
N ILE A 337 6.11 11.90 -2.60
CA ILE A 337 7.23 12.19 -1.69
C ILE A 337 7.41 13.72 -1.60
N THR A 338 7.23 14.26 -0.39
CA THR A 338 7.32 15.71 -0.15
C THR A 338 8.68 16.18 0.30
N ASP A 339 9.53 15.31 0.84
CA ASP A 339 10.88 15.69 1.25
C ASP A 339 11.82 15.68 0.02
N PRO A 340 12.30 16.84 -0.46
CA PRO A 340 13.22 16.89 -1.58
C PRO A 340 14.58 16.24 -1.28
N ALA A 341 14.90 15.98 0.00
CA ALA A 341 16.11 15.27 0.41
C ALA A 341 15.93 13.75 0.47
N SER A 342 14.70 13.25 0.27
CA SER A 342 14.43 11.81 0.27
C SER A 342 15.23 11.09 -0.82
N VAL A 343 15.72 9.90 -0.51
CA VAL A 343 16.38 9.02 -1.48
C VAL A 343 15.40 8.44 -2.50
N ALA A 344 14.10 8.48 -2.21
CA ALA A 344 13.01 8.02 -3.07
C ALA A 344 12.27 9.17 -3.78
N VAL A 345 12.75 10.41 -3.68
CA VAL A 345 12.11 11.58 -4.32
C VAL A 345 11.92 11.42 -5.84
N ASN A 346 12.74 10.58 -6.47
CA ASN A 346 12.70 10.27 -7.90
C ASN A 346 12.22 8.84 -8.19
N ASP A 347 11.55 8.17 -7.25
CA ASP A 347 10.98 6.85 -7.51
C ASP A 347 9.56 7.06 -8.06
N PRO A 348 9.26 6.65 -9.31
CA PRO A 348 7.92 6.82 -9.86
C PRO A 348 6.99 5.69 -9.40
N TRP A 349 5.69 6.00 -9.26
CA TRP A 349 4.68 4.96 -9.04
C TRP A 349 4.57 4.00 -10.24
N LEU A 350 4.70 4.53 -11.45
CA LEU A 350 4.58 3.80 -12.70
C LEU A 350 5.80 4.04 -13.59
N ALA A 351 6.24 3.00 -14.30
CA ALA A 351 7.20 3.15 -15.36
C ALA A 351 6.63 4.04 -16.49
N ASP A 352 7.50 4.73 -17.21
CA ASP A 352 7.13 5.70 -18.24
C ASP A 352 6.24 5.13 -19.37
N ALA A 353 6.38 3.83 -19.64
CA ALA A 353 5.62 3.07 -20.63
C ALA A 353 4.42 2.31 -20.04
N ALA A 354 4.12 2.47 -18.75
CA ALA A 354 3.04 1.74 -18.11
C ALA A 354 1.67 2.09 -18.71
N THR A 355 0.85 1.06 -18.92
CA THR A 355 -0.51 1.17 -19.46
C THR A 355 -1.57 0.66 -18.49
N GLU A 356 -1.17 0.08 -17.37
CA GLU A 356 -2.05 -0.51 -16.36
C GLU A 356 -1.62 -0.11 -14.94
N THR A 357 -2.50 -0.32 -13.96
CA THR A 357 -2.26 -0.09 -12.52
C THR A 357 -1.33 -1.13 -11.88
N VAL A 358 -0.11 -1.22 -12.40
CA VAL A 358 0.98 -2.10 -11.92
C VAL A 358 2.25 -1.28 -11.79
N GLY A 359 2.64 -1.01 -10.56
CA GLY A 359 3.78 -0.17 -10.21
C GLY A 359 4.82 -0.92 -9.40
N ASN A 360 5.82 -0.19 -8.91
CA ASN A 360 6.84 -0.76 -8.04
C ASN A 360 6.23 -1.18 -6.69
N ASN A 361 5.33 -0.36 -6.13
CA ASN A 361 4.82 -0.51 -4.76
C ASN A 361 3.58 -1.40 -4.68
N VAL A 362 2.78 -1.44 -5.76
CA VAL A 362 1.47 -2.11 -5.78
C VAL A 362 1.09 -2.62 -7.17
N ASN A 363 0.47 -3.80 -7.19
CA ASN A 363 -0.29 -4.34 -8.33
C ASN A 363 -1.78 -4.31 -7.95
N ALA A 364 -2.53 -3.36 -8.50
CA ALA A 364 -3.95 -3.15 -8.18
C ALA A 364 -4.86 -3.67 -9.30
N TYR A 365 -5.85 -4.50 -8.96
CA TYR A 365 -6.76 -5.13 -9.91
C TYR A 365 -8.10 -5.52 -9.28
N ALA A 366 -9.14 -5.68 -10.10
CA ALA A 366 -10.41 -6.22 -9.66
C ALA A 366 -10.35 -7.76 -9.58
N ASN A 367 -10.82 -8.36 -8.48
CA ASN A 367 -10.88 -9.82 -8.30
C ASN A 367 -12.33 -10.31 -8.31
N LEU A 368 -12.87 -10.55 -9.50
CA LEU A 368 -14.29 -10.79 -9.74
C LEU A 368 -14.61 -12.28 -9.92
N THR A 369 -13.60 -13.12 -10.14
CA THR A 369 -13.78 -14.55 -10.43
C THR A 369 -13.43 -15.47 -9.26
N GLY A 370 -12.87 -14.91 -8.18
CA GLY A 370 -12.47 -15.64 -6.98
C GLY A 370 -11.08 -16.28 -7.10
N GLY A 371 -10.57 -16.78 -5.98
CA GLY A 371 -9.15 -17.14 -5.85
C GLY A 371 -8.27 -15.94 -5.51
N ASP A 372 -6.96 -16.15 -5.34
CA ASP A 372 -6.05 -15.12 -4.80
C ASP A 372 -5.17 -14.44 -5.87
N ALA A 373 -5.29 -14.82 -7.13
CA ALA A 373 -4.48 -14.32 -8.23
C ALA A 373 -5.34 -13.67 -9.31
N LEU A 374 -4.76 -12.76 -10.11
CA LEU A 374 -5.40 -12.17 -11.28
C LEU A 374 -5.73 -13.27 -12.31
N ASN A 375 -7.01 -13.61 -12.46
CA ASN A 375 -7.49 -14.65 -13.38
C ASN A 375 -8.23 -14.03 -14.59
N ALA A 376 -7.56 -14.01 -15.75
CA ALA A 376 -8.17 -13.57 -17.01
C ALA A 376 -8.70 -14.77 -17.84
N PRO A 377 -9.84 -14.64 -18.57
CA PRO A 377 -10.72 -13.46 -18.63
C PRO A 377 -11.67 -13.41 -17.43
N GLY A 378 -11.75 -12.27 -16.76
CA GLY A 378 -12.72 -12.02 -15.68
C GLY A 378 -12.23 -11.01 -14.66
N ASP A 379 -10.97 -11.13 -14.25
CA ASP A 379 -10.26 -10.12 -13.47
C ASP A 379 -9.48 -9.19 -14.40
N TYR A 380 -9.31 -7.93 -14.00
CA TYR A 380 -8.53 -6.97 -14.78
C TYR A 380 -8.03 -5.80 -13.94
N ARG A 381 -6.94 -5.20 -14.42
CA ARG A 381 -6.42 -3.92 -13.94
C ARG A 381 -7.19 -2.77 -14.57
N ALA A 382 -7.03 -1.58 -14.01
CA ALA A 382 -7.38 -0.37 -14.74
C ALA A 382 -6.28 -0.12 -15.78
N ASP A 383 -6.70 0.00 -17.03
CA ASP A 383 -5.87 0.42 -18.17
C ASP A 383 -5.99 1.93 -18.38
N VAL A 384 -5.02 2.54 -19.03
CA VAL A 384 -5.06 3.97 -19.36
C VAL A 384 -6.20 4.29 -20.35
N THR A 385 -6.87 5.42 -20.16
CA THR A 385 -7.90 5.95 -21.07
C THR A 385 -7.29 6.76 -22.22
N SER A 386 -6.09 7.29 -22.01
CA SER A 386 -5.23 7.94 -23.00
C SER A 386 -3.78 7.92 -22.49
N ALA A 387 -2.81 8.38 -23.28
CA ALA A 387 -1.40 8.37 -22.87
C ALA A 387 -1.23 8.91 -21.43
N ARG A 388 -0.71 8.04 -20.55
CA ARG A 388 -0.41 8.32 -19.14
C ARG A 388 -1.59 8.85 -18.30
N THR A 389 -2.80 8.44 -18.63
CA THR A 389 -4.01 8.97 -17.99
C THR A 389 -5.00 7.86 -17.64
N PHE A 390 -5.41 7.78 -16.38
CA PHE A 390 -6.50 6.93 -15.87
C PHE A 390 -7.70 7.81 -15.52
N ASP A 391 -8.49 8.19 -16.54
CA ASP A 391 -9.58 9.15 -16.42
C ASP A 391 -10.95 8.48 -16.58
N ARG A 392 -11.42 7.81 -15.52
CA ARG A 392 -12.77 7.22 -15.43
C ARG A 392 -13.51 7.78 -14.23
N VAL A 393 -14.76 8.19 -14.44
CA VAL A 393 -15.62 8.74 -13.39
C VAL A 393 -16.43 7.60 -12.77
N TYR A 394 -16.34 7.44 -11.45
CA TYR A 394 -17.18 6.52 -10.68
C TYR A 394 -18.50 7.21 -10.29
N ASP A 395 -19.64 6.59 -10.59
CA ASP A 395 -20.98 7.10 -10.26
C ASP A 395 -21.52 6.42 -8.99
N THR A 396 -21.54 7.14 -7.86
CA THR A 396 -21.96 6.62 -6.54
C THR A 396 -23.47 6.36 -6.42
N THR A 397 -24.25 6.66 -7.45
CA THR A 397 -25.67 6.32 -7.54
C THR A 397 -25.94 4.97 -8.19
N LYS A 398 -24.90 4.36 -8.78
CA LYS A 398 -24.97 3.05 -9.44
C LYS A 398 -24.36 1.96 -8.56
N ASP A 399 -24.69 0.73 -8.92
CA ASP A 399 -24.07 -0.45 -8.34
C ASP A 399 -22.56 -0.49 -8.68
N PRO A 400 -21.67 -0.89 -7.74
CA PRO A 400 -20.22 -0.94 -7.95
C PRO A 400 -19.75 -1.77 -9.15
N GLN A 401 -20.54 -2.78 -9.53
CA GLN A 401 -20.23 -3.76 -10.57
C GLN A 401 -21.09 -3.57 -11.83
N VAL A 402 -21.67 -2.38 -12.02
CA VAL A 402 -22.59 -2.10 -13.14
C VAL A 402 -21.93 -2.24 -14.52
N ASP A 403 -20.67 -1.84 -14.64
CA ASP A 403 -19.86 -1.94 -15.86
C ASP A 403 -18.36 -1.91 -15.51
N SER A 404 -17.51 -2.20 -16.52
CA SER A 404 -16.06 -2.24 -16.33
C SER A 404 -15.43 -0.88 -16.08
N ASP A 405 -16.03 0.22 -16.53
CA ASP A 405 -15.45 1.54 -16.30
C ASP A 405 -15.62 1.97 -14.84
N GLN A 406 -16.77 1.68 -14.25
CA GLN A 406 -17.03 1.83 -12.82
C GLN A 406 -16.02 1.03 -11.98
N ILE A 407 -15.80 -0.24 -12.33
CA ILE A 407 -14.86 -1.12 -11.64
C ILE A 407 -13.43 -0.58 -11.77
N LYS A 408 -13.00 -0.21 -12.99
CA LYS A 408 -11.65 0.35 -13.21
C LYS A 408 -11.42 1.67 -12.50
N ALA A 409 -12.44 2.52 -12.35
CA ALA A 409 -12.34 3.74 -11.55
C ALA A 409 -12.03 3.43 -10.08
N SER A 410 -12.67 2.39 -9.50
CA SER A 410 -12.36 1.93 -8.14
C SER A 410 -10.93 1.36 -8.02
N VAL A 411 -10.46 0.60 -9.02
CA VAL A 411 -9.09 0.08 -9.07
C VAL A 411 -8.06 1.22 -9.13
N THR A 412 -8.35 2.29 -9.88
CA THR A 412 -7.50 3.50 -9.92
C THR A 412 -7.41 4.18 -8.56
N GLN A 413 -8.51 4.31 -7.81
CA GLN A 413 -8.50 4.84 -6.44
C GLN A 413 -7.65 3.97 -5.51
N LEU A 414 -7.81 2.63 -5.56
CA LEU A 414 -7.04 1.69 -4.73
C LEU A 414 -5.54 1.74 -5.03
N PHE A 415 -5.18 1.84 -6.32
CA PHE A 415 -3.79 2.03 -6.76
C PHE A 415 -3.21 3.33 -6.19
N TYR A 416 -3.95 4.43 -6.32
CA TYR A 416 -3.53 5.74 -5.83
C TYR A 416 -3.28 5.73 -4.32
N MET A 417 -4.23 5.19 -3.54
CA MET A 417 -4.14 5.11 -2.09
C MET A 417 -2.91 4.33 -1.59
N ASN A 418 -2.66 3.15 -2.17
CA ASN A 418 -1.54 2.32 -1.74
C ASN A 418 -0.18 2.97 -2.05
N ASN A 419 -0.03 3.60 -3.22
CA ASN A 419 1.19 4.34 -3.55
C ASN A 419 1.34 5.61 -2.69
N PHE A 420 0.26 6.35 -2.45
CA PHE A 420 0.29 7.53 -1.59
C PHE A 420 0.76 7.16 -0.16
N LEU A 421 0.17 6.11 0.44
CA LEU A 421 0.53 5.69 1.79
C LEU A 421 1.96 5.12 1.87
N HIS A 422 2.42 4.42 0.81
CA HIS A 422 3.82 4.03 0.68
C HIS A 422 4.75 5.24 0.82
N ASP A 423 4.54 6.26 -0.02
CA ASP A 423 5.38 7.46 -0.05
C ASP A 423 5.28 8.26 1.24
N TRP A 424 4.07 8.39 1.77
CA TRP A 424 3.79 9.21 2.93
C TRP A 424 4.48 8.70 4.22
N TYR A 425 4.81 7.41 4.29
CA TYR A 425 5.57 6.80 5.39
C TYR A 425 7.03 6.53 5.07
N TYR A 426 7.48 6.66 3.82
CA TYR A 426 8.84 6.34 3.41
C TYR A 426 9.87 7.13 4.25
N ASP A 427 9.75 8.46 4.28
CA ASP A 427 10.66 9.34 5.03
C ASP A 427 10.44 9.33 6.56
N ALA A 428 9.34 8.74 7.02
CA ALA A 428 9.14 8.41 8.43
C ALA A 428 9.99 7.20 8.86
N GLY A 429 10.65 6.53 7.91
CA GLY A 429 11.55 5.41 8.11
C GLY A 429 10.92 4.05 7.82
N PHE A 430 9.81 4.00 7.08
CA PHE A 430 9.28 2.76 6.52
C PHE A 430 9.78 2.59 5.08
N ASP A 431 11.09 2.39 5.00
CA ASP A 431 11.88 2.21 3.78
C ASP A 431 12.20 0.72 3.53
N GLU A 432 13.05 0.43 2.55
CA GLU A 432 13.37 -0.95 2.16
C GLU A 432 14.06 -1.75 3.28
N PRO A 433 15.07 -1.23 4.01
CA PRO A 433 15.59 -1.91 5.21
C PRO A 433 14.54 -2.14 6.30
N ALA A 434 13.55 -1.25 6.40
CA ALA A 434 12.41 -1.39 7.28
C ALA A 434 11.29 -2.28 6.71
N ARG A 435 11.54 -2.94 5.57
CA ARG A 435 10.70 -3.99 4.98
C ARG A 435 9.39 -3.44 4.44
N ASN A 436 9.46 -2.29 3.75
CA ASN A 436 8.35 -1.86 2.90
C ASN A 436 8.18 -2.81 1.69
N ALA A 437 7.15 -2.59 0.87
CA ALA A 437 6.70 -3.50 -0.17
C ALA A 437 7.02 -2.89 -1.53
N GLN A 438 7.97 -3.49 -2.24
CA GLN A 438 8.46 -3.01 -3.52
C GLN A 438 8.87 -4.18 -4.42
N THR A 439 8.56 -4.09 -5.71
CA THR A 439 9.04 -5.04 -6.72
C THR A 439 10.57 -4.98 -6.83
N SER A 440 11.12 -3.77 -6.77
CA SER A 440 12.53 -3.43 -6.77
C SER A 440 12.84 -2.48 -5.62
N ASN A 441 13.86 -2.84 -4.84
CA ASN A 441 14.37 -2.03 -3.74
C ASN A 441 15.53 -1.10 -4.16
N TYR A 442 15.84 -1.07 -5.47
CA TYR A 442 16.91 -0.24 -6.04
C TYR A 442 18.29 -0.44 -5.38
N GLY A 443 18.51 -1.60 -4.75
CA GLY A 443 19.73 -1.91 -3.99
C GLY A 443 19.84 -1.23 -2.61
N ARG A 444 18.75 -0.66 -2.08
CA ARG A 444 18.74 0.11 -0.81
C ARG A 444 18.58 -0.75 0.46
N GLY A 445 18.34 -2.05 0.33
CA GLY A 445 18.18 -2.99 1.45
C GLY A 445 16.86 -3.78 1.36
N GLY A 446 16.55 -4.59 2.38
CA GLY A 446 15.31 -5.40 2.42
C GLY A 446 15.24 -6.53 1.39
N ASN A 447 14.13 -7.27 1.41
CA ASN A 447 13.81 -8.28 0.40
C ASN A 447 12.77 -7.74 -0.60
N GLN A 448 13.18 -7.54 -1.85
CA GLN A 448 12.31 -7.06 -2.92
C GLN A 448 11.35 -8.14 -3.49
N ASN A 449 10.58 -7.78 -4.51
CA ASN A 449 9.57 -8.60 -5.20
C ASN A 449 8.33 -8.89 -4.34
N ASP A 450 7.97 -7.92 -3.52
CA ASP A 450 6.93 -8.04 -2.52
C ASP A 450 5.92 -6.89 -2.56
N GLU A 451 5.69 -6.31 -3.74
CA GLU A 451 4.67 -5.30 -3.98
C GLU A 451 3.28 -5.78 -3.53
N ILE A 452 2.48 -4.86 -3.01
CA ILE A 452 1.14 -5.16 -2.49
C ILE A 452 0.25 -5.66 -3.64
N GLN A 453 -0.39 -6.80 -3.44
CA GLN A 453 -1.49 -7.27 -4.29
C GLN A 453 -2.79 -6.64 -3.78
N ALA A 454 -3.24 -5.57 -4.42
CA ALA A 454 -4.42 -4.81 -3.99
C ALA A 454 -5.64 -5.21 -4.83
N GLN A 455 -6.56 -5.95 -4.23
CA GLN A 455 -7.72 -6.56 -4.86
C GLN A 455 -8.96 -5.71 -4.61
N ALA A 456 -9.44 -5.03 -5.66
CA ALA A 456 -10.69 -4.30 -5.68
C ALA A 456 -11.89 -5.24 -5.84
N GLN A 457 -12.99 -4.90 -5.15
CA GLN A 457 -14.28 -5.59 -5.25
C GLN A 457 -14.17 -7.13 -5.22
N ASP A 458 -13.31 -7.63 -4.34
CA ASP A 458 -12.99 -9.04 -4.24
C ASP A 458 -14.24 -9.85 -3.85
N VAL A 459 -14.57 -10.87 -4.65
CA VAL A 459 -15.82 -11.65 -4.50
C VAL A 459 -15.76 -12.72 -3.40
N SER A 460 -14.63 -12.86 -2.70
CA SER A 460 -14.50 -13.80 -1.58
C SER A 460 -15.21 -13.34 -0.30
N GLY A 461 -15.66 -12.08 -0.24
CA GLY A 461 -16.40 -11.53 0.89
C GLY A 461 -17.29 -10.35 0.51
N THR A 462 -18.10 -9.90 1.48
CA THR A 462 -18.85 -8.64 1.47
C THR A 462 -18.78 -8.00 2.84
N ASP A 463 -19.13 -6.71 2.94
CA ASP A 463 -19.27 -5.98 4.20
C ASP A 463 -18.00 -5.99 5.08
N ASN A 464 -16.84 -6.07 4.45
CA ASN A 464 -15.55 -6.16 5.14
C ASN A 464 -14.40 -5.74 4.21
N ALA A 465 -13.19 -5.78 4.74
CA ALA A 465 -11.94 -5.82 3.99
C ALA A 465 -10.96 -6.71 4.75
N ASN A 466 -9.74 -6.93 4.23
CA ASN A 466 -8.67 -7.53 5.03
C ASN A 466 -7.29 -7.35 4.36
N MET A 467 -6.26 -7.47 5.19
CA MET A 467 -4.86 -7.45 4.80
C MET A 467 -4.14 -8.73 5.26
N GLY A 468 -3.66 -9.52 4.30
CA GLY A 468 -2.70 -10.58 4.55
C GLY A 468 -1.27 -10.06 4.43
N THR A 469 -0.52 -10.03 5.53
CA THR A 469 0.86 -9.51 5.55
C THR A 469 1.86 -10.62 5.83
N PRO A 470 2.47 -11.25 4.82
CA PRO A 470 3.59 -12.14 5.03
C PRO A 470 4.86 -11.35 5.39
N SER A 471 5.89 -12.07 5.84
CA SER A 471 7.21 -11.49 6.10
C SER A 471 7.81 -10.88 4.83
N ASP A 472 8.74 -9.94 5.02
CA ASP A 472 9.52 -9.27 3.97
C ASP A 472 9.96 -10.20 2.82
N GLY A 473 9.74 -9.76 1.57
CA GLY A 473 9.92 -10.57 0.36
C GLY A 473 8.68 -11.40 -0.04
N GLY A 474 7.69 -11.52 0.82
CA GLY A 474 6.36 -12.04 0.49
C GLY A 474 5.40 -10.89 0.18
N LYS A 475 4.64 -11.00 -0.92
CA LYS A 475 3.69 -9.98 -1.37
C LYS A 475 2.51 -9.86 -0.38
N PRO A 476 2.31 -8.71 0.30
CA PRO A 476 1.10 -8.45 1.07
C PRO A 476 -0.12 -8.48 0.15
N ARG A 477 -1.27 -8.83 0.69
CA ARG A 477 -2.53 -8.89 -0.08
C ARG A 477 -3.63 -8.13 0.64
N MET A 478 -4.05 -7.03 0.03
CA MET A 478 -5.21 -6.25 0.45
C MET A 478 -6.43 -6.72 -0.34
N ARG A 479 -7.53 -7.02 0.35
CA ARG A 479 -8.82 -7.36 -0.26
C ARG A 479 -9.87 -6.37 0.17
N MET A 480 -10.37 -5.60 -0.78
CA MET A 480 -11.48 -4.67 -0.59
C MET A 480 -12.77 -5.33 -1.07
N PHE A 481 -13.81 -5.33 -0.25
CA PHE A 481 -15.08 -5.92 -0.63
C PHE A 481 -16.15 -4.87 -0.93
N VAL A 482 -17.19 -5.33 -1.62
CA VAL A 482 -18.44 -4.58 -1.76
C VAL A 482 -19.24 -4.73 -0.47
N PHE A 483 -19.78 -3.61 0.01
CA PHE A 483 -20.69 -3.52 1.14
C PHE A 483 -22.12 -3.54 0.63
N ASN A 484 -22.93 -4.41 1.20
CA ASN A 484 -24.34 -4.52 0.90
C ASN A 484 -25.04 -3.21 1.29
N GLY A 485 -25.96 -2.78 0.43
CA GLY A 485 -26.74 -1.59 0.70
C GLY A 485 -27.74 -1.81 1.83
N ALA A 486 -28.15 -0.70 2.46
CA ALA A 486 -29.19 -0.58 3.46
C ALA A 486 -30.49 -1.12 2.88
N GLY A 487 -30.67 -2.42 3.03
CA GLY A 487 -31.79 -3.16 2.54
C GLY A 487 -32.50 -3.80 3.72
N GLY A 488 -33.71 -3.35 3.98
CA GLY A 488 -34.56 -3.92 5.03
C GLY A 488 -35.34 -5.10 4.52
N ALA A 489 -35.77 -5.95 5.45
CA ALA A 489 -36.90 -6.82 5.23
C ALA A 489 -37.93 -6.55 6.33
N ARG A 490 -39.22 -6.54 6.00
CA ARG A 490 -40.28 -6.39 7.00
C ARG A 490 -41.42 -7.36 6.73
N ILE A 491 -42.09 -7.75 7.80
CA ILE A 491 -43.38 -8.41 7.74
C ILE A 491 -44.37 -7.58 8.56
N THR A 492 -45.31 -6.93 7.88
CA THR A 492 -46.37 -6.14 8.52
C THR A 492 -47.69 -6.92 8.41
N TYR A 493 -48.37 -7.12 9.53
CA TYR A 493 -49.66 -7.82 9.56
C TYR A 493 -50.81 -6.83 9.45
N SER A 494 -51.74 -7.06 8.52
CA SER A 494 -52.87 -6.17 8.24
C SER A 494 -54.23 -6.76 8.58
N ASP A 495 -54.30 -8.06 8.89
CA ASP A 495 -55.50 -8.77 9.34
C ASP A 495 -55.12 -10.02 10.14
N GLY A 496 -55.93 -10.39 11.15
CA GLY A 496 -55.75 -11.58 12.00
C GLY A 496 -54.60 -11.55 13.01
N LEU A 497 -53.61 -10.66 12.80
CA LEU A 497 -52.52 -10.33 13.70
C LEU A 497 -52.18 -8.85 13.50
N SER A 498 -51.71 -8.15 14.52
CA SER A 498 -51.32 -6.74 14.42
C SER A 498 -49.86 -6.57 14.79
N GLY A 499 -49.18 -5.68 14.08
CA GLY A 499 -47.80 -5.31 14.35
C GLY A 499 -46.90 -5.56 13.16
N GLU A 500 -45.63 -5.28 13.37
CA GLU A 500 -44.55 -5.45 12.43
C GLU A 500 -43.44 -6.22 13.13
N VAL A 501 -42.79 -7.10 12.38
CA VAL A 501 -41.67 -7.90 12.89
C VAL A 501 -40.50 -7.82 11.94
N GLU A 502 -39.30 -7.85 12.54
CA GLU A 502 -38.03 -7.88 11.83
C GLU A 502 -37.63 -9.32 11.52
N PRO A 503 -37.67 -9.73 10.25
CA PRO A 503 -37.35 -11.08 9.86
C PRO A 503 -35.87 -11.25 9.56
N GLY A 504 -35.38 -12.49 9.64
CA GLY A 504 -34.13 -12.85 8.99
C GLY A 504 -34.33 -13.00 7.48
N THR A 505 -33.24 -12.91 6.72
CA THR A 505 -33.28 -12.99 5.25
C THR A 505 -32.53 -14.20 4.72
N GLY A 506 -32.85 -14.59 3.48
CA GLY A 506 -32.15 -15.66 2.76
C GLY A 506 -31.00 -15.14 1.90
N ALA A 507 -29.90 -15.89 1.88
CA ALA A 507 -28.80 -15.78 0.91
C ALA A 507 -29.16 -16.47 -0.44
N PHE A 508 -30.44 -16.68 -0.69
CA PHE A 508 -31.04 -17.28 -1.89
C PHE A 508 -32.38 -16.59 -2.16
N GLY A 509 -32.93 -16.81 -3.35
CA GLY A 509 -34.16 -16.13 -3.75
C GLY A 509 -33.94 -14.66 -4.13
N PRO A 510 -35.01 -13.95 -4.49
CA PRO A 510 -34.95 -12.52 -4.79
C PRO A 510 -34.60 -11.71 -3.54
N THR A 511 -33.71 -10.73 -3.72
CA THR A 511 -33.34 -9.74 -2.71
C THR A 511 -34.19 -8.46 -2.76
N ASN A 512 -35.06 -8.36 -3.76
CA ASN A 512 -36.06 -7.31 -3.90
C ASN A 512 -37.43 -7.94 -4.18
N PHE A 513 -38.40 -7.71 -3.29
CA PHE A 513 -39.79 -8.08 -3.50
C PHE A 513 -40.70 -7.25 -2.58
N ASP A 514 -41.90 -7.00 -3.06
CA ASP A 514 -42.97 -6.33 -2.32
C ASP A 514 -44.27 -7.06 -2.68
N LEU A 515 -44.86 -7.75 -1.70
CA LEU A 515 -46.11 -8.47 -1.91
C LEU A 515 -46.95 -8.50 -0.64
N THR A 516 -48.27 -8.47 -0.83
CA THR A 516 -49.24 -8.71 0.24
C THR A 516 -50.06 -9.94 -0.09
N ASN A 517 -50.15 -10.89 0.83
CA ASN A 517 -50.98 -12.09 0.65
C ASN A 517 -51.41 -12.71 1.99
N THR A 518 -52.37 -13.63 1.93
CA THR A 518 -52.79 -14.40 3.10
C THR A 518 -51.77 -15.47 3.44
N ILE A 519 -51.55 -15.72 4.74
CA ILE A 519 -50.63 -16.73 5.26
C ILE A 519 -51.36 -18.06 5.45
N VAL A 520 -50.74 -19.16 5.01
CA VAL A 520 -51.24 -20.53 5.19
C VAL A 520 -50.12 -21.46 5.70
N ARG A 521 -50.50 -22.60 6.31
CA ARG A 521 -49.55 -23.64 6.75
C ARG A 521 -49.42 -24.72 5.66
N PRO A 522 -48.19 -25.22 5.39
CA PRO A 522 -47.98 -26.34 4.48
C PRO A 522 -48.25 -27.69 5.17
N ALA A 523 -48.47 -28.74 4.39
CA ALA A 523 -48.47 -30.12 4.86
C ALA A 523 -47.48 -30.95 4.03
N PRO A 524 -46.35 -31.44 4.58
CA PRO A 524 -45.92 -31.35 5.98
C PRO A 524 -45.49 -29.93 6.39
N LEU A 525 -45.56 -29.64 7.69
CA LEU A 525 -45.30 -28.32 8.27
C LEU A 525 -43.89 -27.78 7.99
N ASP A 526 -42.91 -28.68 7.84
CA ASP A 526 -41.52 -28.32 7.63
C ASP A 526 -41.12 -28.21 6.15
N ALA A 527 -42.03 -28.51 5.22
CA ALA A 527 -41.79 -28.52 3.77
C ALA A 527 -40.54 -29.31 3.33
N CYS A 528 -40.09 -30.31 4.10
CA CYS A 528 -38.96 -31.16 3.72
C CYS A 528 -39.33 -32.30 2.76
N ALA A 529 -40.62 -32.45 2.46
CA ALA A 529 -41.15 -33.32 1.42
C ALA A 529 -42.25 -32.59 0.64
N ALA A 530 -42.62 -33.11 -0.53
CA ALA A 530 -43.64 -32.51 -1.39
C ALA A 530 -44.94 -32.22 -0.63
N LEU A 531 -45.51 -31.02 -0.86
CA LEU A 531 -46.69 -30.58 -0.12
C LEU A 531 -47.94 -31.33 -0.60
N THR A 532 -48.76 -31.82 0.32
CA THR A 532 -50.01 -32.52 0.02
C THR A 532 -51.20 -31.58 -0.16
N ASN A 533 -51.09 -30.33 0.30
CA ASN A 533 -52.14 -29.31 0.23
C ASN A 533 -51.82 -28.20 -0.80
N THR A 534 -51.35 -28.58 -1.99
CA THR A 534 -50.92 -27.64 -3.05
C THR A 534 -51.99 -26.58 -3.41
N ALA A 535 -53.27 -26.96 -3.42
CA ALA A 535 -54.37 -26.04 -3.72
C ALA A 535 -54.54 -24.93 -2.67
N GLU A 536 -54.18 -25.17 -1.41
CA GLU A 536 -54.29 -24.20 -0.32
C GLU A 536 -53.09 -23.23 -0.29
N VAL A 537 -51.92 -23.69 -0.73
CA VAL A 537 -50.67 -22.91 -0.75
C VAL A 537 -50.49 -22.09 -2.03
N ALA A 538 -51.15 -22.47 -3.13
CA ALA A 538 -51.04 -21.78 -4.41
C ALA A 538 -51.39 -20.29 -4.32
N GLY A 539 -50.44 -19.43 -4.70
CA GLY A 539 -50.55 -17.97 -4.68
C GLY A 539 -50.51 -17.33 -3.28
N LYS A 540 -50.19 -18.09 -2.22
CA LYS A 540 -50.21 -17.63 -0.82
C LYS A 540 -48.80 -17.46 -0.23
N ILE A 541 -48.72 -16.81 0.92
CA ILE A 541 -47.52 -16.81 1.76
C ILE A 541 -47.55 -18.09 2.60
N VAL A 542 -46.52 -18.93 2.53
CA VAL A 542 -46.48 -20.20 3.25
C VAL A 542 -45.62 -20.07 4.49
N LEU A 543 -46.22 -20.30 5.66
CA LEU A 543 -45.52 -20.34 6.96
C LEU A 543 -45.00 -21.75 7.23
N VAL A 544 -43.70 -21.94 7.03
CA VAL A 544 -42.98 -23.20 7.19
C VAL A 544 -42.30 -23.25 8.56
N ASP A 545 -42.33 -24.40 9.21
CA ASP A 545 -41.55 -24.65 10.41
C ASP A 545 -40.10 -25.02 10.05
N ARG A 546 -39.12 -24.43 10.76
CA ARG A 546 -37.74 -24.87 10.65
C ARG A 546 -37.66 -26.36 11.00
N GLY A 547 -36.95 -27.13 10.17
CA GLY A 547 -36.91 -28.60 10.24
C GLY A 547 -35.59 -29.14 9.67
N GLY A 548 -35.54 -30.44 9.37
CA GLY A 548 -34.28 -31.16 9.14
C GLY A 548 -33.60 -30.98 7.78
N CYS A 549 -34.19 -30.22 6.85
CA CYS A 549 -33.63 -29.96 5.51
C CYS A 549 -33.24 -28.47 5.35
N ASP A 550 -32.42 -28.18 4.34
CA ASP A 550 -31.91 -26.84 4.06
C ASP A 550 -33.03 -25.81 3.78
N PHE A 551 -32.79 -24.54 4.14
CA PHE A 551 -33.77 -23.47 4.02
C PHE A 551 -34.26 -23.24 2.57
N ASN A 552 -33.34 -23.24 1.62
CA ASN A 552 -33.67 -23.08 0.20
C ASN A 552 -34.39 -24.32 -0.37
N ALA A 553 -34.18 -25.51 0.18
CA ALA A 553 -34.99 -26.69 -0.18
C ALA A 553 -36.45 -26.54 0.27
N LYS A 554 -36.69 -26.03 1.49
CA LYS A 554 -38.04 -25.72 1.99
C LYS A 554 -38.75 -24.70 1.10
N ALA A 555 -38.05 -23.61 0.79
CA ALA A 555 -38.57 -22.56 -0.08
C ALA A 555 -38.88 -23.10 -1.48
N LYS A 556 -38.00 -23.95 -2.04
CA LYS A 556 -38.21 -24.58 -3.34
C LYS A 556 -39.41 -25.53 -3.34
N THR A 557 -39.62 -26.29 -2.28
CA THR A 557 -40.79 -27.18 -2.14
C THR A 557 -42.09 -26.37 -2.15
N ALA A 558 -42.16 -25.26 -1.40
CA ALA A 558 -43.32 -24.37 -1.40
C ALA A 558 -43.51 -23.67 -2.75
N GLU A 559 -42.44 -23.19 -3.38
CA GLU A 559 -42.47 -22.61 -4.73
C GLU A 559 -43.03 -23.59 -5.76
N THR A 560 -42.57 -24.84 -5.73
CA THR A 560 -43.03 -25.91 -6.63
C THR A 560 -44.51 -26.21 -6.44
N ALA A 561 -45.02 -26.04 -5.21
CA ALA A 561 -46.45 -26.14 -4.89
C ALA A 561 -47.26 -24.89 -5.29
N GLY A 562 -46.61 -23.85 -5.82
CA GLY A 562 -47.24 -22.63 -6.32
C GLY A 562 -47.29 -21.47 -5.31
N ALA A 563 -46.55 -21.52 -4.20
CA ALA A 563 -46.51 -20.42 -3.23
C ALA A 563 -46.02 -19.11 -3.85
N ALA A 564 -46.52 -17.98 -3.35
CA ALA A 564 -46.08 -16.64 -3.76
C ALA A 564 -44.85 -16.16 -2.97
N ALA A 565 -44.72 -16.58 -1.71
CA ALA A 565 -43.58 -16.32 -0.83
C ALA A 565 -43.56 -17.29 0.36
N VAL A 566 -42.48 -17.29 1.13
CA VAL A 566 -42.29 -18.20 2.27
C VAL A 566 -41.81 -17.44 3.51
N ILE A 567 -42.36 -17.79 4.68
CA ILE A 567 -41.86 -17.41 6.00
C ILE A 567 -41.38 -18.68 6.69
N ILE A 568 -40.09 -18.77 7.07
CA ILE A 568 -39.55 -19.91 7.81
C ILE A 568 -39.38 -19.53 9.29
N ALA A 569 -40.20 -20.09 10.16
CA ALA A 569 -40.18 -19.77 11.59
C ALA A 569 -39.35 -20.76 12.39
N ASN A 570 -38.51 -20.24 13.30
CA ASN A 570 -37.82 -21.06 14.29
C ASN A 570 -38.83 -21.86 15.15
N VAL A 571 -38.41 -23.06 15.55
CA VAL A 571 -39.08 -23.93 16.53
C VAL A 571 -38.23 -24.06 17.80
N ALA A 572 -38.80 -24.57 18.90
CA ALA A 572 -38.12 -24.65 20.19
C ALA A 572 -36.79 -25.44 20.16
N THR A 573 -36.62 -26.37 19.22
CA THR A 573 -35.40 -27.17 19.02
C THR A 573 -34.38 -26.51 18.08
N SER A 574 -34.62 -25.28 17.63
CA SER A 574 -33.70 -24.56 16.74
C SER A 574 -32.49 -24.06 17.52
N ASN A 575 -31.33 -24.02 16.87
CA ASN A 575 -30.17 -23.31 17.40
C ASN A 575 -30.46 -21.80 17.40
N ASN A 576 -30.16 -21.12 18.52
CA ASN A 576 -30.45 -19.71 18.80
C ASN A 576 -31.91 -19.33 18.47
N PRO A 577 -32.89 -19.91 19.17
CA PRO A 577 -34.31 -19.72 18.83
C PRO A 577 -34.81 -18.30 19.13
N GLY A 578 -34.07 -17.53 19.94
CA GLY A 578 -34.39 -16.13 20.27
C GLY A 578 -34.20 -15.15 19.11
N ASP A 579 -33.39 -15.52 18.12
CA ASP A 579 -33.08 -14.66 16.97
C ASP A 579 -33.78 -15.17 15.71
N ALA A 580 -34.12 -14.25 14.80
CA ALA A 580 -34.60 -14.63 13.47
C ALA A 580 -33.38 -15.13 12.65
N PRO A 581 -33.43 -16.35 12.09
CA PRO A 581 -32.23 -16.95 11.52
C PRO A 581 -31.90 -16.33 10.16
N GLY A 582 -30.63 -15.94 9.96
CA GLY A 582 -30.08 -15.80 8.62
C GLY A 582 -30.10 -17.17 7.91
N MET A 583 -30.61 -17.22 6.69
CA MET A 583 -30.81 -18.48 5.96
C MET A 583 -29.77 -18.66 4.87
N ALA A 584 -28.75 -19.48 5.13
CA ALA A 584 -27.73 -19.84 4.16
C ALA A 584 -28.31 -20.68 3.00
N ALA A 585 -27.68 -20.59 1.83
CA ALA A 585 -27.97 -21.46 0.70
C ALA A 585 -27.26 -22.83 0.85
N SER A 586 -27.89 -23.90 0.37
CA SER A 586 -27.27 -25.22 0.25
C SER A 586 -26.07 -25.22 -0.72
N THR A 587 -25.20 -26.22 -0.60
CA THR A 587 -24.16 -26.51 -1.61
C THR A 587 -24.39 -27.91 -2.20
N PRO A 588 -24.67 -28.05 -3.50
CA PRO A 588 -24.81 -26.99 -4.50
C PRO A 588 -26.08 -26.13 -4.28
N PRO A 589 -26.12 -24.88 -4.78
CA PRO A 589 -27.26 -23.99 -4.60
C PRO A 589 -28.53 -24.51 -5.29
N ILE A 590 -29.66 -24.50 -4.56
CA ILE A 590 -31.00 -24.75 -5.12
C ILE A 590 -31.61 -23.41 -5.54
N PRO A 591 -31.93 -23.19 -6.84
CA PRO A 591 -32.53 -21.95 -7.31
C PRO A 591 -33.97 -21.77 -6.82
N VAL A 592 -34.22 -20.64 -6.16
CA VAL A 592 -35.52 -20.16 -5.68
C VAL A 592 -35.77 -18.80 -6.31
N THR A 593 -37.01 -18.52 -6.71
CA THR A 593 -37.46 -17.29 -7.37
C THR A 593 -38.52 -16.51 -6.58
N ILE A 594 -39.03 -17.08 -5.47
CA ILE A 594 -40.00 -16.41 -4.58
C ILE A 594 -39.34 -15.82 -3.33
N GLY A 595 -39.89 -14.71 -2.82
CA GLY A 595 -39.40 -14.05 -1.61
C GLY A 595 -39.45 -14.98 -0.40
N THR A 596 -38.36 -15.04 0.37
CA THR A 596 -38.23 -15.89 1.56
C THR A 596 -37.67 -15.11 2.74
N LEU A 597 -38.41 -15.08 3.85
CA LEU A 597 -38.05 -14.41 5.12
C LEU A 597 -38.13 -15.42 6.28
N SER A 598 -37.56 -15.09 7.44
CA SER A 598 -37.58 -15.96 8.62
C SER A 598 -38.00 -15.24 9.90
N LEU A 599 -38.44 -15.98 10.90
CA LEU A 599 -38.87 -15.42 12.20
C LEU A 599 -38.15 -16.12 13.36
N ASN A 600 -37.92 -15.35 14.44
CA ASN A 600 -37.55 -15.92 15.73
C ASN A 600 -38.69 -16.80 16.30
N LEU A 601 -38.43 -17.50 17.40
CA LEU A 601 -39.40 -18.40 18.01
C LEU A 601 -40.65 -17.69 18.53
N ALA A 602 -40.50 -16.50 19.13
CA ALA A 602 -41.61 -15.76 19.74
C ALA A 602 -42.61 -15.31 18.67
N ASP A 603 -42.11 -14.66 17.61
CA ASP A 603 -42.93 -14.17 16.49
C ASP A 603 -43.49 -15.33 15.67
N GLY A 604 -42.69 -16.38 15.45
CA GLY A 604 -43.14 -17.62 14.84
C GLY A 604 -44.33 -18.25 15.58
N ASN A 605 -44.30 -18.29 16.91
CA ASN A 605 -45.40 -18.81 17.72
C ASN A 605 -46.64 -17.91 17.68
N ALA A 606 -46.46 -16.59 17.76
CA ALA A 606 -47.56 -15.63 17.65
C ALA A 606 -48.29 -15.81 16.30
N LEU A 607 -47.53 -15.91 15.21
CA LEU A 607 -48.08 -16.09 13.88
C LEU A 607 -48.75 -17.47 13.70
N ARG A 608 -48.16 -18.56 14.22
CA ARG A 608 -48.80 -19.89 14.21
C ARG A 608 -50.15 -19.89 14.91
N THR A 609 -50.25 -19.26 16.08
CA THR A 609 -51.51 -19.13 16.83
C THR A 609 -52.53 -18.33 16.04
N ALA A 610 -52.13 -17.20 15.46
CA ALA A 610 -53.03 -16.34 14.68
C ALA A 610 -53.58 -17.07 13.43
N VAL A 611 -52.72 -17.74 12.66
CA VAL A 611 -53.13 -18.53 11.48
C VAL A 611 -54.02 -19.72 11.87
N GLY A 612 -53.83 -20.29 13.07
CA GLY A 612 -54.71 -21.34 13.60
C GLY A 612 -56.08 -20.83 14.06
N ALA A 613 -56.20 -19.54 14.40
CA ALA A 613 -57.44 -18.91 14.85
C ALA A 613 -58.29 -18.34 13.71
N GLY A 614 -57.67 -17.98 12.58
CA GLY A 614 -58.37 -17.42 11.43
C GLY A 614 -57.44 -16.98 10.31
N THR A 615 -57.98 -16.23 9.35
CA THR A 615 -57.20 -15.66 8.24
C THR A 615 -56.22 -14.62 8.77
N VAL A 616 -54.95 -14.73 8.38
CA VAL A 616 -53.93 -13.70 8.60
C VAL A 616 -53.43 -13.21 7.25
N THR A 617 -53.33 -11.89 7.10
CA THR A 617 -52.74 -11.26 5.90
C THR A 617 -51.46 -10.55 6.30
N ALA A 618 -50.41 -10.75 5.51
CA ALA A 618 -49.13 -10.07 5.70
C ALA A 618 -48.67 -9.38 4.43
N HIS A 619 -48.09 -8.19 4.62
CA HIS A 619 -47.22 -7.51 3.67
C HIS A 619 -45.79 -7.97 3.96
N MET A 620 -45.14 -8.57 2.96
CA MET A 620 -43.73 -8.93 2.99
C MET A 620 -42.98 -8.01 2.02
N GLU A 621 -42.01 -7.29 2.54
CA GLU A 621 -41.11 -6.47 1.75
C GLU A 621 -39.67 -6.86 2.04
N ARG A 622 -38.86 -6.90 0.99
CA ARG A 622 -37.41 -6.82 1.06
C ARG A 622 -36.95 -5.88 -0.04
N ALA A 623 -36.12 -4.92 0.29
CA ALA A 623 -35.40 -4.11 -0.68
C ALA A 623 -33.90 -4.32 -0.46
N SER A 624 -33.10 -4.38 -1.52
CA SER A 624 -31.65 -4.22 -1.41
C SER A 624 -31.33 -2.75 -1.63
N GLY A 625 -30.72 -2.08 -0.66
CA GLY A 625 -30.16 -0.75 -0.89
C GLY A 625 -29.06 -0.79 -1.96
N ILE A 626 -28.69 0.38 -2.50
CA ILE A 626 -27.51 0.50 -3.38
C ILE A 626 -26.29 0.01 -2.60
N ARG A 627 -25.58 -0.98 -3.15
CA ARG A 627 -24.32 -1.48 -2.58
C ARG A 627 -23.26 -0.37 -2.61
N ARG A 628 -22.40 -0.32 -1.58
CA ARG A 628 -21.25 0.59 -1.53
C ARG A 628 -19.98 -0.16 -1.86
N ASP A 629 -19.09 0.47 -2.60
CA ASP A 629 -17.79 -0.10 -2.91
C ASP A 629 -16.79 0.25 -1.81
N GLY A 630 -16.34 -0.73 -1.03
CA GLY A 630 -15.30 -0.51 -0.03
C GLY A 630 -13.96 -0.06 -0.64
N THR A 631 -13.74 -0.33 -1.93
CA THR A 631 -12.56 0.07 -2.70
C THR A 631 -12.43 1.59 -2.89
N ILE A 632 -13.46 2.36 -2.56
CA ILE A 632 -13.41 3.83 -2.59
C ILE A 632 -13.67 4.45 -1.21
N ASP A 633 -13.68 3.65 -0.14
CA ASP A 633 -13.66 4.13 1.24
C ASP A 633 -12.19 4.20 1.70
N ASP A 634 -11.58 5.37 1.50
CA ASP A 634 -10.15 5.57 1.76
C ASP A 634 -9.80 5.38 3.25
N GLY A 635 -10.77 5.51 4.17
CA GLY A 635 -10.61 5.15 5.58
C GLY A 635 -10.39 3.65 5.79
N ILE A 636 -11.15 2.80 5.09
CA ILE A 636 -10.96 1.34 5.14
C ILE A 636 -9.63 0.96 4.48
N ILE A 637 -9.28 1.56 3.33
CA ILE A 637 -7.99 1.27 2.67
C ILE A 637 -6.81 1.63 3.58
N ALA A 638 -6.86 2.80 4.24
CA ALA A 638 -5.83 3.21 5.19
C ALA A 638 -5.78 2.30 6.43
N HIS A 639 -6.92 1.77 6.87
CA HIS A 639 -6.98 0.77 7.93
C HIS A 639 -6.24 -0.53 7.54
N GLU A 640 -6.56 -1.08 6.38
CA GLU A 640 -5.88 -2.29 5.87
C GLU A 640 -4.38 -2.06 5.64
N TRP A 641 -4.00 -0.86 5.19
CA TRP A 641 -2.60 -0.48 5.07
C TRP A 641 -1.92 -0.38 6.44
N GLY A 642 -2.64 0.05 7.47
CA GLY A 642 -2.18 0.06 8.86
C GLY A 642 -1.86 -1.34 9.40
N HIS A 643 -2.61 -2.38 9.00
CA HIS A 643 -2.22 -3.77 9.27
C HIS A 643 -0.91 -4.15 8.58
N TYR A 644 -0.72 -3.71 7.34
CA TYR A 644 0.49 -4.01 6.57
C TYR A 644 1.76 -3.44 7.23
N ILE A 645 1.80 -2.13 7.48
CA ILE A 645 2.96 -1.49 8.11
C ILE A 645 3.24 -2.05 9.52
N SER A 646 2.20 -2.21 10.34
CA SER A 646 2.37 -2.69 11.72
C SER A 646 2.86 -4.14 11.76
N ASN A 647 2.35 -5.03 10.92
CA ASN A 647 2.83 -6.41 10.86
C ASN A 647 4.26 -6.51 10.30
N ARG A 648 4.65 -5.72 9.29
CA ARG A 648 6.04 -5.74 8.78
C ARG A 648 7.04 -5.30 9.84
N LEU A 649 6.71 -4.24 10.58
CA LEU A 649 7.61 -3.66 11.58
C LEU A 649 7.61 -4.42 12.91
N VAL A 650 6.45 -4.87 13.39
CA VAL A 650 6.34 -5.68 14.62
C VAL A 650 6.54 -7.16 14.28
N GLY A 651 7.75 -7.65 14.49
CA GLY A 651 8.04 -9.09 14.39
C GLY A 651 7.97 -9.70 12.98
N ASN A 652 7.97 -8.87 11.93
CA ASN A 652 7.98 -9.31 10.52
C ASN A 652 6.90 -10.37 10.20
N ALA A 653 5.65 -9.96 10.32
CA ALA A 653 4.41 -10.73 10.22
C ALA A 653 3.98 -11.53 11.46
N ASN A 654 4.90 -11.93 12.34
CA ASN A 654 4.56 -12.80 13.47
C ASN A 654 4.55 -12.10 14.85
N GLY A 655 4.63 -10.76 14.85
CA GLY A 655 4.68 -9.98 16.09
C GLY A 655 3.33 -9.76 16.75
N LEU A 656 2.25 -9.54 15.98
CA LEU A 656 0.91 -9.25 16.53
C LEU A 656 0.05 -10.53 16.66
N SER A 657 0.56 -11.53 17.39
CA SER A 657 0.06 -12.91 17.34
C SER A 657 -0.89 -13.34 18.46
N THR A 658 -1.00 -12.58 19.54
CA THR A 658 -1.96 -12.84 20.64
C THR A 658 -3.24 -12.03 20.44
N ASN A 659 -4.32 -12.33 21.18
CA ASN A 659 -5.57 -11.57 21.06
C ASN A 659 -5.38 -10.08 21.36
N GLN A 660 -4.66 -9.75 22.43
CA GLN A 660 -4.39 -8.37 22.80
C GLN A 660 -3.50 -7.66 21.74
N ALA A 661 -2.53 -8.38 21.16
CA ALA A 661 -1.68 -7.83 20.12
C ALA A 661 -2.43 -7.67 18.78
N GLY A 662 -3.27 -8.63 18.41
CA GLY A 662 -4.16 -8.55 17.26
C GLY A 662 -5.16 -7.40 17.39
N GLY A 663 -5.71 -7.19 18.59
CA GLY A 663 -6.55 -6.03 18.91
C GLY A 663 -5.79 -4.72 18.76
N MET A 664 -4.52 -4.62 19.16
CA MET A 664 -3.71 -3.45 18.83
C MET A 664 -3.50 -3.29 17.32
N GLY A 665 -3.37 -4.39 16.57
CA GLY A 665 -3.36 -4.39 15.11
C GLY A 665 -4.57 -3.68 14.50
N GLU A 666 -5.78 -4.01 14.95
CA GLU A 666 -7.03 -3.33 14.57
C GLU A 666 -6.99 -1.83 14.93
N GLY A 667 -6.51 -1.51 16.13
CA GLY A 667 -6.40 -0.13 16.60
C GLY A 667 -5.35 0.69 15.82
N PHE A 668 -4.24 0.06 15.39
CA PHE A 668 -3.29 0.71 14.50
C PHE A 668 -3.93 1.00 13.15
N GLY A 669 -4.69 0.05 12.57
CA GLY A 669 -5.44 0.28 11.34
C GLY A 669 -6.32 1.54 11.43
N ASP A 670 -7.19 1.60 12.45
CA ASP A 670 -8.06 2.74 12.65
C ASP A 670 -7.31 4.05 12.87
N PHE A 671 -6.21 4.01 13.63
CA PHE A 671 -5.42 5.20 13.87
C PHE A 671 -4.73 5.72 12.59
N HIS A 672 -4.25 4.83 11.69
CA HIS A 672 -3.71 5.26 10.39
C HIS A 672 -4.79 5.93 9.53
N ALA A 673 -6.02 5.40 9.55
CA ALA A 673 -7.15 6.05 8.90
C ALA A 673 -7.37 7.45 9.49
N MET A 674 -7.49 7.57 10.81
CA MET A 674 -7.67 8.89 11.46
C MET A 674 -6.55 9.88 11.16
N LEU A 675 -5.29 9.43 11.18
CA LEU A 675 -4.12 10.26 10.89
C LEU A 675 -4.17 10.81 9.46
N LEU A 676 -4.64 10.00 8.50
CA LEU A 676 -4.89 10.41 7.12
C LEU A 676 -6.07 11.37 7.00
N LEU A 677 -7.14 11.13 7.76
CA LEU A 677 -8.41 11.85 7.65
C LEU A 677 -8.39 13.24 8.29
N VAL A 678 -7.60 13.47 9.36
CA VAL A 678 -7.59 14.79 10.00
C VAL A 678 -6.91 15.85 9.11
N ARG A 679 -7.39 17.10 9.19
CA ARG A 679 -6.81 18.26 8.50
C ARG A 679 -6.62 19.45 9.43
N ALA A 680 -5.76 20.39 9.02
CA ALA A 680 -5.43 21.58 9.82
C ALA A 680 -6.67 22.46 10.09
N GLU A 681 -7.56 22.59 9.12
CA GLU A 681 -8.81 23.36 9.24
C GLU A 681 -9.81 22.78 10.24
N ASP A 682 -9.65 21.52 10.65
CA ASP A 682 -10.55 20.87 11.61
C ASP A 682 -10.51 21.55 12.98
N ALA A 683 -9.36 22.15 13.35
CA ALA A 683 -9.21 22.93 14.56
C ALA A 683 -10.14 24.14 14.64
N ALA A 684 -10.52 24.70 13.49
CA ALA A 684 -11.34 25.91 13.38
C ALA A 684 -12.83 25.62 13.16
N SER A 685 -13.21 24.35 12.96
CA SER A 685 -14.61 23.97 12.75
C SER A 685 -15.43 24.17 14.04
N ALA A 686 -16.59 24.80 13.91
CA ALA A 686 -17.45 25.15 15.06
C ALA A 686 -17.96 23.93 15.84
N ALA A 687 -18.13 22.78 15.18
CA ALA A 687 -18.55 21.55 15.82
C ALA A 687 -17.40 20.74 16.42
N THR A 688 -16.16 21.06 16.02
CA THR A 688 -14.96 20.28 16.34
C THR A 688 -13.78 21.17 16.72
N PRO A 689 -13.98 22.24 17.52
CA PRO A 689 -12.92 23.18 17.81
C PRO A 689 -11.76 22.45 18.47
N ASP A 690 -10.52 22.85 18.14
CA ASP A 690 -9.33 22.33 18.81
C ASP A 690 -9.24 20.78 18.79
N PHE A 691 -9.71 20.18 17.68
CA PHE A 691 -9.73 18.73 17.43
C PHE A 691 -10.61 17.90 18.40
N THR A 692 -11.57 18.51 19.11
CA THR A 692 -12.52 17.79 19.99
C THR A 692 -13.71 17.16 19.24
N GLY A 693 -13.56 16.99 17.93
CA GLY A 693 -14.59 16.50 17.02
C GLY A 693 -14.87 15.00 17.11
N VAL A 694 -15.73 14.55 16.21
CA VAL A 694 -15.99 13.13 15.95
C VAL A 694 -15.41 12.76 14.61
N TYR A 695 -14.66 11.67 14.60
CA TYR A 695 -14.07 11.08 13.42
C TYR A 695 -14.55 9.63 13.32
N ALA A 696 -15.17 9.29 12.20
CA ALA A 696 -15.70 7.97 11.92
C ALA A 696 -14.81 7.26 10.90
N ASN A 697 -14.45 5.99 11.16
CA ASN A 697 -13.81 5.14 10.17
C ASN A 697 -14.87 4.33 9.40
N GLY A 698 -14.69 4.18 8.08
CA GLY A 698 -15.64 3.48 7.22
C GLY A 698 -17.00 4.18 7.08
N ALA A 699 -17.04 5.51 7.20
CA ALA A 699 -18.30 6.26 7.24
C ALA A 699 -19.14 6.10 5.95
N TYR A 700 -18.49 6.01 4.79
CA TYR A 700 -19.16 5.87 3.50
C TYR A 700 -19.85 4.52 3.39
N THR A 701 -19.16 3.44 3.74
CA THR A 701 -19.75 2.09 3.73
C THR A 701 -20.74 1.89 4.89
N ALA A 702 -20.47 2.44 6.07
CA ALA A 702 -21.39 2.41 7.22
C ALA A 702 -22.69 3.19 6.97
N SER A 703 -22.70 4.13 6.03
CA SER A 703 -23.92 4.84 5.60
C SER A 703 -25.00 3.92 5.02
N THR A 704 -24.71 2.64 4.83
CA THR A 704 -25.70 1.64 4.41
C THR A 704 -26.12 0.65 5.49
N PHE A 705 -25.79 0.89 6.76
CA PHE A 705 -26.13 -0.06 7.83
C PHE A 705 -27.58 0.04 8.36
N VAL A 706 -28.37 1.04 7.95
CA VAL A 706 -29.77 1.11 8.39
C VAL A 706 -30.66 0.18 7.58
N THR A 707 -31.32 -0.75 8.27
CA THR A 707 -32.25 -1.70 7.66
C THR A 707 -33.72 -1.38 7.98
N LEU A 708 -34.02 -0.46 8.92
CA LEU A 708 -35.38 -0.31 9.50
C LEU A 708 -35.99 1.12 9.42
N PRO A 709 -37.31 1.25 9.23
CA PRO A 709 -38.02 2.51 9.46
C PRO A 709 -37.93 2.98 10.93
N GLY A 710 -37.51 4.23 11.15
CA GLY A 710 -37.41 4.84 12.49
C GLY A 710 -36.04 4.73 13.16
N GLN A 711 -35.10 3.99 12.56
CA GLN A 711 -33.69 4.06 12.96
C GLN A 711 -32.99 5.24 12.28
N ILE A 712 -32.21 5.97 13.06
CA ILE A 712 -31.38 7.07 12.58
C ILE A 712 -30.07 6.47 12.05
N ASN A 713 -29.70 6.82 10.82
CA ASN A 713 -28.45 6.35 10.21
C ASN A 713 -27.26 7.19 10.70
N ASN A 714 -26.53 6.64 11.66
CA ASN A 714 -25.37 7.29 12.27
C ASN A 714 -24.03 6.82 11.69
N GLY A 715 -24.01 6.27 10.46
CA GLY A 715 -22.77 5.80 9.83
C GLY A 715 -21.67 6.88 9.73
N TYR A 716 -22.03 8.15 9.54
CA TYR A 716 -21.06 9.25 9.55
C TYR A 716 -20.62 9.70 10.96
N TYR A 717 -21.32 9.27 12.01
CA TYR A 717 -20.99 9.58 13.40
C TYR A 717 -20.15 8.46 14.02
N GLU A 718 -20.65 7.22 14.09
CA GLU A 718 -19.96 6.08 14.69
C GLU A 718 -19.02 5.33 13.72
N GLY A 719 -19.28 5.43 12.41
CA GLY A 719 -18.61 4.56 11.44
C GLY A 719 -18.97 3.09 11.69
N ILE A 720 -17.95 2.24 11.71
CA ILE A 720 -18.07 0.79 11.96
C ILE A 720 -17.73 0.39 13.41
N ARG A 721 -17.53 1.34 14.34
CA ARG A 721 -17.08 1.10 15.72
C ARG A 721 -18.18 1.37 16.74
N ARG A 722 -18.00 0.94 18.00
CA ARG A 722 -19.04 1.06 19.04
C ARG A 722 -19.27 2.51 19.47
N TYR A 723 -18.23 3.34 19.34
CA TYR A 723 -18.24 4.78 19.58
C TYR A 723 -17.46 5.50 18.49
N PRO A 724 -17.78 6.77 18.18
CA PRO A 724 -16.93 7.62 17.37
C PRO A 724 -15.53 7.77 17.97
N TYR A 725 -14.51 8.10 17.17
CA TYR A 725 -13.25 8.57 17.72
C TYR A 725 -13.33 10.05 18.09
N SER A 726 -13.01 10.36 19.35
CA SER A 726 -12.99 11.71 19.90
C SER A 726 -12.16 11.77 21.17
N ILE A 727 -11.47 12.89 21.41
CA ILE A 727 -10.86 13.17 22.71
C ILE A 727 -11.88 13.67 23.75
N ASP A 728 -13.12 13.92 23.35
CA ASP A 728 -14.21 14.24 24.26
C ASP A 728 -14.80 12.96 24.86
N MET A 729 -14.61 12.75 26.16
CA MET A 729 -15.11 11.57 26.88
C MET A 729 -16.64 11.50 26.93
N SER A 730 -17.35 12.59 26.64
CA SER A 730 -18.81 12.58 26.48
C SER A 730 -19.27 12.04 25.12
N LYS A 731 -18.35 11.83 24.18
CA LYS A 731 -18.59 11.25 22.85
C LYS A 731 -17.97 9.86 22.73
N ASN A 732 -16.76 9.69 23.26
CA ASN A 732 -16.08 8.40 23.36
C ASN A 732 -15.59 8.15 24.80
N PRO A 733 -16.39 7.42 25.59
CA PRO A 733 -16.09 7.17 27.00
C PRO A 733 -15.21 5.92 27.22
N LEU A 734 -14.61 5.35 26.16
CA LEU A 734 -13.84 4.12 26.28
C LEU A 734 -12.52 4.34 27.05
N THR A 735 -12.23 3.42 27.97
CA THR A 735 -10.98 3.32 28.75
C THR A 735 -10.49 1.88 28.68
N TYR A 736 -9.27 1.65 29.18
CA TYR A 736 -8.58 0.37 29.12
C TYR A 736 -9.42 -0.80 29.64
N ARG A 737 -10.26 -0.63 30.67
CA ARG A 737 -11.11 -1.72 31.18
C ARG A 737 -12.13 -2.27 30.16
N HIS A 738 -12.49 -1.50 29.14
CA HIS A 738 -13.51 -1.91 28.16
C HIS A 738 -12.96 -2.87 27.08
N ILE A 739 -11.75 -3.42 27.27
CA ILE A 739 -11.24 -4.57 26.51
C ILE A 739 -11.56 -5.91 27.18
N VAL A 740 -12.12 -5.89 28.40
CA VAL A 740 -12.39 -7.08 29.22
C VAL A 740 -13.85 -7.49 29.05
N ASP A 741 -14.09 -8.76 28.72
CA ASP A 741 -15.43 -9.32 28.57
C ASP A 741 -16.31 -9.14 29.81
N GLY A 742 -17.59 -8.86 29.58
CA GLY A 742 -18.60 -8.64 30.61
C GLY A 742 -18.55 -7.27 31.29
N VAL A 743 -17.57 -6.42 30.97
CA VAL A 743 -17.56 -5.02 31.44
C VAL A 743 -18.53 -4.20 30.60
N ALA A 744 -19.66 -3.84 31.20
CA ALA A 744 -20.69 -3.05 30.53
C ALA A 744 -20.15 -1.71 29.99
N LEU A 745 -20.57 -1.35 28.78
CA LEU A 745 -20.17 -0.11 28.13
C LEU A 745 -21.01 1.07 28.66
N PRO A 746 -20.46 2.29 28.69
CA PRO A 746 -21.21 3.49 29.09
C PRO A 746 -22.42 3.75 28.17
N THR A 747 -23.61 3.96 28.73
CA THR A 747 -24.84 4.13 27.94
C THR A 747 -25.14 5.58 27.56
N THR A 748 -24.23 6.50 27.88
CA THR A 748 -24.33 7.92 27.51
C THR A 748 -22.96 8.38 27.00
N PRO A 749 -22.76 8.51 25.67
CA PRO A 749 -23.75 8.27 24.62
C PRO A 749 -24.06 6.76 24.46
N PRO A 750 -25.21 6.38 23.87
CA PRO A 750 -25.52 4.97 23.64
C PRO A 750 -24.53 4.36 22.62
N PRO A 751 -23.97 3.16 22.87
CA PRO A 751 -23.10 2.47 21.90
C PRO A 751 -23.87 1.90 20.72
N ALA A 752 -23.24 1.87 19.54
CA ALA A 752 -23.84 1.40 18.28
C ALA A 752 -24.25 -0.09 18.28
N PHE A 753 -23.49 -0.95 18.99
CA PHE A 753 -23.61 -2.42 18.92
C PHE A 753 -23.97 -3.06 20.26
N GLY A 754 -24.77 -2.35 21.08
CA GLY A 754 -25.20 -2.81 22.39
C GLY A 754 -24.19 -2.52 23.50
N ALA A 755 -24.66 -2.60 24.76
CA ALA A 755 -23.92 -2.10 25.93
C ALA A 755 -23.50 -3.19 26.94
N SER A 756 -23.77 -4.47 26.66
CA SER A 756 -23.51 -5.56 27.63
C SER A 756 -22.02 -5.80 27.88
N GLY A 757 -21.16 -5.48 26.91
CA GLY A 757 -19.73 -5.74 26.96
C GLY A 757 -19.35 -7.22 26.90
N GLY A 758 -20.28 -8.11 26.55
CA GLY A 758 -20.06 -9.56 26.57
C GLY A 758 -19.00 -10.09 25.59
N SER A 759 -18.53 -9.26 24.66
CA SER A 759 -17.51 -9.57 23.65
C SER A 759 -16.48 -8.45 23.52
N ASN A 760 -16.14 -7.78 24.62
CA ASN A 760 -15.16 -6.69 24.63
C ASN A 760 -13.76 -7.15 24.24
N SER A 761 -13.42 -8.43 24.44
CA SER A 761 -12.13 -8.99 24.08
C SER A 761 -12.00 -9.30 22.59
N GLU A 762 -13.07 -9.17 21.81
CA GLU A 762 -13.02 -9.24 20.36
C GLU A 762 -12.00 -8.19 19.84
N VAL A 763 -11.23 -8.54 18.81
CA VAL A 763 -10.04 -7.75 18.42
C VAL A 763 -10.40 -6.35 17.95
N HIS A 764 -11.51 -6.15 17.23
CA HIS A 764 -11.93 -4.81 16.80
C HIS A 764 -12.43 -3.98 17.99
N ALA A 765 -13.19 -4.61 18.90
CA ALA A 765 -13.62 -4.00 20.18
C ALA A 765 -12.43 -3.61 21.08
N THR A 766 -11.37 -4.42 21.08
CA THR A 766 -10.11 -4.12 21.77
C THR A 766 -9.36 -2.99 21.05
N GLY A 767 -9.35 -3.01 19.72
CA GLY A 767 -8.64 -2.05 18.88
C GLY A 767 -9.16 -0.63 18.96
N GLU A 768 -10.48 -0.43 19.04
CA GLU A 768 -11.04 0.93 19.19
C GLU A 768 -10.61 1.62 20.48
N VAL A 769 -10.34 0.86 21.56
CA VAL A 769 -9.79 1.41 22.81
C VAL A 769 -8.35 1.88 22.58
N TRP A 770 -7.55 1.07 21.88
CA TRP A 770 -6.16 1.39 21.54
C TRP A 770 -6.04 2.58 20.58
N ALA A 771 -6.82 2.60 19.49
CA ALA A 771 -6.89 3.73 18.57
C ALA A 771 -7.30 5.03 19.28
N SER A 772 -8.25 4.95 20.21
CA SER A 772 -8.65 6.10 21.03
C SER A 772 -7.51 6.66 21.88
N MET A 773 -6.60 5.80 22.39
CA MET A 773 -5.42 6.23 23.15
C MET A 773 -4.38 6.92 22.25
N LEU A 774 -4.11 6.36 21.07
CA LEU A 774 -3.24 6.99 20.07
C LEU A 774 -3.80 8.33 19.60
N TRP A 775 -5.14 8.43 19.46
CA TRP A 775 -5.81 9.67 19.13
C TRP A 775 -5.64 10.74 20.20
N GLU A 776 -5.70 10.39 21.50
CA GLU A 776 -5.41 11.35 22.59
C GLU A 776 -3.98 11.91 22.49
N CYS A 777 -3.00 11.06 22.20
CA CYS A 777 -1.61 11.47 21.99
C CYS A 777 -1.51 12.43 20.80
N TYR A 778 -2.00 12.01 19.63
CA TYR A 778 -1.85 12.81 18.42
C TYR A 778 -2.64 14.12 18.46
N ALA A 779 -3.88 14.11 18.95
CA ALA A 779 -4.64 15.33 19.15
C ALA A 779 -3.92 16.28 20.13
N SER A 780 -3.24 15.78 21.16
CA SER A 780 -2.44 16.63 22.05
C SER A 780 -1.26 17.28 21.33
N LEU A 781 -0.60 16.58 20.40
CA LEU A 781 0.44 17.16 19.54
C LEU A 781 -0.12 18.22 18.59
N LEU A 782 -1.28 17.96 17.99
CA LEU A 782 -1.97 18.90 17.09
C LEU A 782 -2.41 20.18 17.81
N ARG A 783 -2.78 20.07 19.09
CA ARG A 783 -3.22 21.19 19.94
C ARG A 783 -2.06 22.01 20.49
N ASP A 784 -0.84 21.46 20.49
CA ASP A 784 0.39 22.19 20.81
C ASP A 784 0.87 23.07 19.63
N SER A 785 -0.06 23.88 19.13
CA SER A 785 0.11 24.71 17.93
C SER A 785 1.07 25.89 18.12
N ASP A 786 1.40 26.22 19.37
CA ASP A 786 2.42 27.21 19.69
C ASP A 786 3.83 26.70 19.35
N ARG A 787 4.06 25.37 19.46
CA ARG A 787 5.35 24.73 19.18
C ARG A 787 5.39 24.00 17.84
N LEU A 788 4.28 23.41 17.42
CA LEU A 788 4.21 22.54 16.25
C LEU A 788 3.18 23.05 15.24
N SER A 789 3.58 23.20 13.98
CA SER A 789 2.59 23.26 12.91
C SER A 789 1.87 21.91 12.76
N PHE A 790 0.69 21.92 12.13
CA PHE A 790 -0.07 20.69 11.84
C PHE A 790 0.78 19.64 11.13
N LEU A 791 1.56 20.05 10.12
CA LEU A 791 2.41 19.14 9.34
C LEU A 791 3.58 18.59 10.18
N GLU A 792 4.17 19.38 11.06
CA GLU A 792 5.22 18.91 11.98
C GLU A 792 4.66 17.91 13.01
N ALA A 793 3.48 18.18 13.58
CA ALA A 793 2.82 17.23 14.49
C ALA A 793 2.47 15.91 13.77
N GLN A 794 1.97 16.00 12.53
CA GLN A 794 1.69 14.82 11.70
C GLN A 794 2.95 14.02 11.39
N ASP A 795 4.03 14.68 10.94
CA ASP A 795 5.31 14.04 10.66
C ASP A 795 5.91 13.36 11.91
N ARG A 796 5.89 14.05 13.06
CA ARG A 796 6.31 13.47 14.34
C ARG A 796 5.53 12.21 14.67
N MET A 797 4.20 12.26 14.59
CA MET A 797 3.37 11.10 14.92
C MET A 797 3.66 9.91 13.99
N LYS A 798 3.83 10.13 12.68
CA LYS A 798 4.24 9.07 11.75
C LYS A 798 5.59 8.45 12.14
N ARG A 799 6.59 9.27 12.46
CA ARG A 799 7.91 8.79 12.93
C ARG A 799 7.81 8.02 14.24
N TYR A 800 6.97 8.47 15.17
CA TYR A 800 6.73 7.79 16.45
C TYR A 800 6.06 6.43 16.27
N LEU A 801 5.12 6.30 15.35
CA LEU A 801 4.54 4.99 15.02
C LEU A 801 5.60 4.05 14.45
N VAL A 802 6.35 4.47 13.43
CA VAL A 802 7.39 3.65 12.79
C VAL A 802 8.45 3.21 13.81
N ALA A 803 8.97 4.15 14.61
CA ALA A 803 9.96 3.86 15.64
C ALA A 803 9.38 2.98 16.76
N GLY A 804 8.14 3.27 17.19
CA GLY A 804 7.42 2.49 18.19
C GLY A 804 7.23 1.04 17.76
N TYR A 805 6.77 0.79 16.53
CA TYR A 805 6.64 -0.56 15.97
C TYR A 805 7.97 -1.32 15.94
N LYS A 806 9.06 -0.63 15.55
CA LYS A 806 10.41 -1.23 15.55
C LYS A 806 10.92 -1.58 16.96
N LEU A 807 10.44 -0.89 17.99
CA LEU A 807 10.78 -1.14 19.40
C LEU A 807 9.88 -2.18 20.07
N MET A 808 8.67 -2.42 19.54
CA MET A 808 7.73 -3.35 20.15
C MET A 808 8.29 -4.79 20.16
N PRO A 809 8.17 -5.51 21.29
CA PRO A 809 8.49 -6.93 21.32
C PRO A 809 7.44 -7.72 20.53
N ASN A 810 7.76 -8.98 20.21
CA ASN A 810 6.75 -9.92 19.70
C ASN A 810 5.71 -10.22 20.79
N ALA A 811 4.47 -10.46 20.35
CA ALA A 811 3.29 -10.65 21.20
C ALA A 811 3.15 -9.56 22.28
N PRO A 812 3.19 -8.27 21.89
CA PRO A 812 3.14 -7.20 22.87
C PRO A 812 1.78 -7.19 23.59
N THR A 813 1.82 -6.86 24.87
CA THR A 813 0.65 -6.40 25.62
C THR A 813 0.42 -4.91 25.38
N PHE A 814 -0.75 -4.37 25.75
CA PHE A 814 -1.02 -2.92 25.70
C PHE A 814 0.05 -2.12 26.46
N ILE A 815 0.49 -2.62 27.62
CA ILE A 815 1.52 -1.97 28.45
C ILE A 815 2.85 -1.91 27.71
N THR A 816 3.33 -3.04 27.19
CA THR A 816 4.61 -3.08 26.47
C THR A 816 4.58 -2.29 25.16
N ALA A 817 3.44 -2.25 24.47
CA ALA A 817 3.28 -1.45 23.26
C ALA A 817 3.26 0.05 23.57
N ARG A 818 2.54 0.45 24.62
CA ARG A 818 2.53 1.84 25.11
C ARG A 818 3.95 2.28 25.46
N ASP A 819 4.67 1.47 26.23
CA ASP A 819 6.02 1.81 26.67
C ASP A 819 7.00 1.89 25.49
N ALA A 820 6.85 1.04 24.47
CA ALA A 820 7.64 1.13 23.24
C ALA A 820 7.39 2.44 22.47
N ILE A 821 6.12 2.83 22.30
CA ILE A 821 5.74 4.09 21.64
C ILE A 821 6.21 5.30 22.46
N LEU A 822 5.94 5.31 23.76
CA LEU A 822 6.36 6.40 24.64
C LEU A 822 7.89 6.52 24.71
N SER A 823 8.63 5.40 24.69
CA SER A 823 10.10 5.43 24.60
C SER A 823 10.58 6.01 23.27
N ALA A 824 9.93 5.68 22.16
CA ALA A 824 10.23 6.29 20.87
C ALA A 824 10.00 7.81 20.90
N ILE A 825 8.89 8.25 21.49
CA ILE A 825 8.56 9.67 21.65
C ILE A 825 9.59 10.38 22.53
N GLN A 826 9.88 9.84 23.71
CA GLN A 826 10.82 10.42 24.67
C GLN A 826 12.22 10.58 24.08
N SER A 827 12.66 9.63 23.25
CA SER A 827 13.96 9.70 22.58
C SER A 827 14.13 10.95 21.69
N GLN A 828 13.02 11.58 21.30
CA GLN A 828 13.00 12.77 20.45
C GLN A 828 12.56 14.03 21.21
N SER A 829 11.65 13.91 22.18
CA SER A 829 11.03 15.06 22.85
C SER A 829 10.37 14.67 24.17
N GLU A 830 10.87 15.24 25.28
CA GLU A 830 10.26 15.08 26.62
C GLU A 830 8.87 15.74 26.71
N GLU A 831 8.65 16.81 25.95
CA GLU A 831 7.36 17.51 25.93
C GLU A 831 6.28 16.68 25.22
N ASP A 832 6.63 16.04 24.09
CA ASP A 832 5.72 15.12 23.40
C ASP A 832 5.45 13.87 24.26
N TYR A 833 6.46 13.39 25.00
CA TYR A 833 6.30 12.28 25.94
C TYR A 833 5.29 12.62 27.03
N ALA A 834 5.38 13.80 27.64
CA ALA A 834 4.43 14.26 28.65
C ALA A 834 3.00 14.35 28.11
N LEU A 835 2.82 14.94 26.91
CA LEU A 835 1.51 15.07 26.26
C LEU A 835 0.89 13.70 25.95
N CYS A 836 1.65 12.82 25.30
CA CYS A 836 1.18 11.50 24.91
C CYS A 836 0.96 10.57 26.12
N GLY A 837 1.84 10.63 27.12
CA GLY A 837 1.69 9.92 28.39
C GLY A 837 0.40 10.32 29.12
N ALA A 838 0.06 11.61 29.13
CA ALA A 838 -1.19 12.10 29.69
C ALA A 838 -2.42 11.56 28.92
N GLY A 839 -2.32 11.45 27.59
CA GLY A 839 -3.36 10.84 26.75
C GLY A 839 -3.63 9.37 27.07
N PHE A 840 -2.57 8.55 27.22
CA PHE A 840 -2.70 7.16 27.66
C PHE A 840 -3.29 7.07 29.09
N ALA A 841 -2.80 7.89 30.02
CA ALA A 841 -3.31 7.92 31.39
C ALA A 841 -4.79 8.31 31.46
N LYS A 842 -5.24 9.29 30.66
CA LYS A 842 -6.65 9.70 30.58
C LYS A 842 -7.60 8.55 30.22
N ARG A 843 -7.12 7.60 29.41
CA ARG A 843 -7.89 6.41 29.02
C ARG A 843 -7.56 5.17 29.84
N GLY A 844 -6.97 5.32 31.02
CA GLY A 844 -6.77 4.23 31.97
C GLY A 844 -5.55 3.35 31.67
N LEU A 845 -4.65 3.76 30.77
CA LEU A 845 -3.39 3.07 30.49
C LEU A 845 -2.17 3.85 31.03
N GLY A 846 -2.32 4.46 32.20
CA GLY A 846 -1.27 5.18 32.93
C GLY A 846 -0.22 4.27 33.57
N ALA A 847 0.74 4.84 34.30
CA ALA A 847 1.93 4.14 34.78
C ALA A 847 1.66 2.88 35.63
N GLY A 848 0.58 2.86 36.42
CA GLY A 848 0.18 1.72 37.25
C GLY A 848 -0.76 0.70 36.59
N ALA A 849 -1.00 0.77 35.28
CA ALA A 849 -1.92 -0.14 34.61
C ALA A 849 -1.33 -1.56 34.48
N VAL A 850 -2.18 -2.58 34.52
CA VAL A 850 -1.76 -4.00 34.46
C VAL A 850 -2.32 -4.64 33.19
N ALA A 851 -1.44 -5.31 32.43
CA ALA A 851 -1.73 -5.82 31.09
C ALA A 851 -2.91 -6.82 30.98
N GLY A 852 -3.18 -7.57 32.06
CA GLY A 852 -4.02 -8.76 31.98
C GLY A 852 -3.42 -9.88 31.12
N SER A 853 -4.22 -10.88 30.80
CA SER A 853 -3.88 -12.00 29.93
C SER A 853 -3.81 -11.55 28.47
N PRO A 854 -2.74 -11.88 27.73
CA PRO A 854 -2.61 -11.49 26.33
C PRO A 854 -3.57 -12.23 25.38
N ASN A 855 -4.20 -13.33 25.83
CA ASN A 855 -5.03 -14.19 24.98
C ASN A 855 -6.53 -13.90 25.05
N ASP A 856 -7.00 -13.26 26.12
CA ASP A 856 -8.42 -13.00 26.36
C ASP A 856 -8.67 -11.68 27.11
N ASN A 857 -7.62 -10.87 27.30
CA ASN A 857 -7.61 -9.61 28.05
C ASN A 857 -8.03 -9.71 29.53
N SER A 858 -8.28 -10.92 30.06
CA SER A 858 -8.76 -11.10 31.42
C SER A 858 -7.74 -10.60 32.45
N GLY A 859 -8.22 -9.95 33.52
CA GLY A 859 -7.34 -9.41 34.56
C GLY A 859 -6.61 -8.12 34.20
N ALA A 860 -6.97 -7.45 33.09
CA ALA A 860 -6.48 -6.10 32.81
C ALA A 860 -7.03 -5.10 33.86
N VAL A 861 -6.17 -4.20 34.34
CA VAL A 861 -6.51 -3.20 35.38
C VAL A 861 -6.10 -1.82 34.90
N GLU A 862 -7.03 -0.87 34.99
CA GLU A 862 -6.80 0.52 34.58
C GLU A 862 -6.02 1.33 35.64
N SER A 863 -5.22 2.29 35.17
CA SER A 863 -4.58 3.30 35.99
C SER A 863 -4.66 4.64 35.28
N PHE A 864 -5.00 5.69 36.03
CA PHE A 864 -5.05 7.07 35.55
C PHE A 864 -3.85 7.91 36.04
N VAL A 865 -2.86 7.25 36.66
CA VAL A 865 -1.60 7.88 37.10
C VAL A 865 -0.77 8.28 35.88
N GLY A 866 -0.30 9.53 35.86
CA GLY A 866 0.57 10.06 34.81
C GLY A 866 1.97 9.42 34.80
N PHE A 867 2.81 9.90 33.87
CA PHE A 867 4.19 9.46 33.71
C PHE A 867 5.13 10.61 34.10
N ASP A 868 5.30 10.84 35.39
CA ASP A 868 6.22 11.82 35.97
C ASP A 868 7.48 11.15 36.55
N ASP A 869 8.62 11.84 36.49
CA ASP A 869 9.97 11.36 36.84
C ASP A 869 10.09 10.73 38.25
N THR A 870 9.13 11.00 39.14
CA THR A 870 9.09 10.41 40.49
C THR A 870 8.76 8.92 40.52
N ILE A 871 8.22 8.34 39.44
CA ILE A 871 7.86 6.92 39.38
C ILE A 871 9.08 6.03 39.09
N PHE A 872 10.09 6.53 38.37
CA PHE A 872 11.35 5.78 38.14
C PHE A 872 12.35 5.88 39.31
N ALA A 873 12.15 6.83 40.23
CA ALA A 873 12.98 7.00 41.42
C ALA A 873 12.66 6.00 42.54
N ASN A 874 11.44 5.45 42.55
CA ASN A 874 11.03 4.38 43.44
C ASN A 874 10.93 3.11 42.59
N GLY A 875 12.00 2.32 42.57
CA GLY A 875 12.08 1.11 41.74
C GLY A 875 10.84 0.21 41.86
N PHE A 876 10.65 -0.63 40.84
CA PHE A 876 9.69 -1.73 40.84
C PHE A 876 9.93 -2.64 42.07
N ASP A 877 9.40 -2.26 43.23
CA ASP A 877 9.14 -3.18 44.31
C ASP A 877 7.86 -3.93 43.91
N ALA A 878 8.07 -5.17 43.50
CA ALA A 878 7.01 -6.14 43.34
C ALA A 878 6.40 -6.42 44.72
N ASP A 879 5.13 -6.05 44.87
CA ASP A 879 4.19 -6.62 45.85
C ASP A 879 2.88 -6.98 45.13
#